data_AF-A0A2W2DAW8-F1
#
_entry.id   AF-A0A2W2DAW8-F1
#
_cell.length_a   1.000
_cell.length_b   1.000
_cell.length_c   1.000
_cell.angle_alpha   90.00
_cell.angle_beta   90.00
_cell.angle_gamma   90.00
#
_symmetry.space_group_name_H-M   'P 1'
#
loop_
_entity.id
_entity.type
_entity.pdbx_description
1 polymer ?
#
loop_
_entity_poly.entity_id
_entity_poly.type
_entity_poly.pdbx_seq_one_letter_code
_entity_poly.pdbx_strand_id
1 'polypeptide(L)'
;MFDLVIKGHAEAIAAALAGLPEQRRREIGRELTTWFKKRDRNAWWAEQPGSALAVLVVGCLPTAAQAAAILGRDAVTLHARAADLVRAVAEERGVDWLGDLAHRLAARFTQQSWTGRWQFVAALLRAEGAAPPTDDRSVQLWLRAVEFPADRHRGRPVPVADRLRGDPFLPHMLPRLFEVDGIGTQMMFAVVHRSWEDRERHALPTALAQLAAEQVVDRATLIDGAIGRLLRGDRPAALRAFTTLLGLLAPSDTEITARRVDYLRLLTDAPAPAATMAQQALRELPDLALESVLDASGQVLGRAEKAVVRAQLTWLDRLARQHPGQAAAIAEVIAVAAAHPAVELRDRAIALAARHGVAPAEAGPAVAEPRGDDLPVPPPPAAAPAPITDVDELAEEVAVLLGRPAPGTGLDRVLDGLVRLTAADGPRVHAALTPVVERRHWSWAEQRHDPCCLRALVVDLFQTAGARPKPQRRSRWEALLAAVRRSDATPSAPELVAIDPRVPPAHRLLRARLTEIGVHLNEPGHPGLLATPTSANGLLDPLALVERLALLGDRAAGHWDLTQALLRLPATVEEAVAEKAAALGTPAGQRLAAWLRGGGLPQPVMWVETVHRRPSQGRHDWEFYLMPPERMLAGLRPPEGYHDRYGLLTTEPGTLWAGHHEWAHLWPAILPGHRGVVAAYTLPMVAATADRDQAGGAALLPLLAEGTGPGGMALDLAVAYGLGARHAADRVAALDALLALAAQGDFDATFCGQRVGQLAATQVLKLSRVVEPLRDAAQAGAPLTVWRLLAAALPVALAASTTPRGLPDLLTLATETATTTGVRIEVPGLAEVAGRGGSSRLVTEARRLHRTLRVG
;
A
#
# COMPACT_ATOMS: atom_id res chain seq x y z
N MET A 1 31.95 30.79 -15.75
CA MET A 1 30.59 30.77 -15.15
C MET A 1 29.88 29.44 -15.37
N PHE A 2 29.65 28.99 -16.61
CA PHE A 2 28.86 27.76 -16.86
C PHE A 2 29.49 26.46 -16.30
N ASP A 3 30.82 26.34 -16.30
CA ASP A 3 31.49 25.20 -15.64
C ASP A 3 31.31 25.20 -14.12
N LEU A 4 31.24 26.39 -13.50
CA LEU A 4 30.95 26.52 -12.07
C LEU A 4 29.51 26.11 -11.76
N VAL A 5 28.56 26.34 -12.68
CA VAL A 5 27.19 25.83 -12.57
C VAL A 5 27.18 24.31 -12.61
N ILE A 6 27.88 23.68 -13.55
CA ILE A 6 27.95 22.21 -13.66
C ILE A 6 28.57 21.59 -12.40
N LYS A 7 29.61 22.23 -11.85
CA LYS A 7 30.28 21.79 -10.62
C LYS A 7 29.50 22.14 -9.33
N GLY A 8 28.46 22.97 -9.42
CA GLY A 8 27.63 23.36 -8.28
C GLY A 8 28.26 24.41 -7.35
N HIS A 9 29.22 25.20 -7.81
CA HIS A 9 29.91 26.21 -6.99
C HIS A 9 29.12 27.54 -6.92
N ALA A 10 27.98 27.54 -6.21
CA ALA A 10 27.08 28.69 -6.13
C ALA A 10 27.71 29.94 -5.49
N GLU A 11 28.53 29.78 -4.45
CA GLU A 11 29.21 30.89 -3.76
C GLU A 11 30.25 31.57 -4.66
N ALA A 12 31.00 30.78 -5.44
CA ALA A 12 31.96 31.30 -6.41
C ALA A 12 31.27 32.07 -7.54
N ILE A 13 30.05 31.66 -7.93
CA ILE A 13 29.23 32.39 -8.90
C ILE A 13 28.76 33.71 -8.31
N ALA A 14 28.24 33.73 -7.09
CA ALA A 14 27.82 34.96 -6.42
C ALA A 14 28.99 35.95 -6.32
N ALA A 15 30.16 35.49 -5.87
CA ALA A 15 31.37 36.32 -5.79
C ALA A 15 31.83 36.84 -7.16
N ALA A 16 31.73 36.03 -8.22
CA ALA A 16 32.09 36.45 -9.57
C ALA A 16 31.08 37.44 -10.18
N LEU A 17 29.84 37.44 -9.71
CA LEU A 17 28.83 38.41 -10.12
C LEU A 17 28.98 39.74 -9.39
N ALA A 18 29.52 39.73 -8.18
CA ALA A 18 29.66 40.91 -7.34
C ALA A 18 30.37 42.07 -8.06
N GLY A 19 29.74 43.24 -8.12
CA GLY A 19 30.28 44.44 -8.77
C GLY A 19 30.32 44.40 -10.31
N LEU A 20 29.78 43.37 -10.96
CA LEU A 20 29.70 43.34 -12.43
C LEU A 20 28.69 44.37 -12.96
N PRO A 21 29.04 45.15 -14.00
CA PRO A 21 28.11 46.05 -14.67
C PRO A 21 26.89 45.32 -15.25
N GLU A 22 25.71 45.96 -15.20
CA GLU A 22 24.44 45.38 -15.67
C GLU A 22 24.48 44.98 -17.16
N GLN A 23 25.22 45.72 -17.99
CA GLN A 23 25.44 45.34 -19.39
C GLN A 23 26.09 43.96 -19.52
N ARG A 24 27.11 43.68 -18.70
CA ARG A 24 27.82 42.40 -18.71
C ARG A 24 26.96 41.26 -18.17
N ARG A 25 26.15 41.53 -17.13
CA ARG A 25 25.16 40.58 -16.59
C ARG A 25 24.14 40.17 -17.66
N ARG A 26 23.63 41.12 -18.46
CA ARG A 26 22.69 40.84 -19.56
C ARG A 26 23.31 40.01 -20.69
N GLU A 27 24.56 40.25 -21.05
CA GLU A 27 25.31 39.44 -22.02
C GLU A 27 25.41 37.98 -21.53
N ILE A 28 25.85 37.78 -20.28
CA ILE A 28 25.90 36.45 -19.64
C ILE A 28 24.51 35.81 -19.61
N GLY A 29 23.44 36.57 -19.36
CA GLY A 29 22.06 36.08 -19.36
C GLY A 29 21.59 35.56 -20.72
N ARG A 30 21.96 36.23 -21.82
CA ARG A 30 21.66 35.77 -23.20
C ARG A 30 22.41 34.48 -23.53
N GLU A 31 23.69 34.42 -23.16
CA GLU A 31 24.51 33.23 -23.32
C GLU A 31 23.97 32.07 -22.48
N LEU A 32 23.60 32.32 -21.23
CA LEU A 32 23.00 31.34 -20.31
C LEU A 32 21.73 30.72 -20.90
N THR A 33 20.83 31.56 -21.42
CA THR A 33 19.57 31.10 -22.02
C THR A 33 19.84 30.21 -23.23
N THR A 34 20.81 30.59 -24.07
CA THR A 34 21.22 29.81 -25.24
C THR A 34 21.88 28.49 -24.83
N TRP A 35 22.78 28.54 -23.85
CA TRP A 35 23.47 27.39 -23.29
C TRP A 35 22.49 26.40 -22.67
N PHE A 36 21.52 26.89 -21.90
CA PHE A 36 20.49 26.06 -21.28
C PHE A 36 19.51 25.45 -22.30
N LYS A 37 19.21 26.15 -23.40
CA LYS A 37 18.38 25.61 -24.51
C LYS A 37 19.09 24.53 -25.33
N LYS A 38 20.41 24.65 -25.52
CA LYS A 38 21.23 23.67 -26.28
C LYS A 38 21.49 22.38 -25.51
N ARG A 39 21.33 22.40 -24.19
CA ARG A 39 21.52 21.24 -23.32
C ARG A 39 20.27 20.37 -23.32
N ASP A 40 20.48 19.06 -23.20
CA ASP A 40 19.42 18.06 -23.20
C ASP A 40 18.27 18.46 -22.25
N ARG A 41 17.02 18.41 -22.74
CA ARG A 41 15.82 18.67 -21.93
C ARG A 41 15.71 17.70 -20.75
N ASN A 42 16.37 16.54 -20.85
CA ASN A 42 16.41 15.49 -19.85
C ASN A 42 17.59 15.63 -18.87
N ALA A 43 18.41 16.68 -18.98
CA ALA A 43 19.53 16.91 -18.05
C ALA A 43 19.01 17.29 -16.65
N TRP A 44 19.17 16.39 -15.69
CA TRP A 44 18.80 16.59 -14.29
C TRP A 44 19.81 17.50 -13.56
N TRP A 45 19.32 18.57 -12.95
CA TRP A 45 20.13 19.49 -12.14
C TRP A 45 19.93 19.17 -10.67
N ALA A 46 20.85 18.35 -10.14
CA ALA A 46 20.88 18.02 -8.72
C ALA A 46 21.06 19.26 -7.83
N GLU A 47 20.90 19.11 -6.53
CA GLU A 47 20.90 20.19 -5.53
C GLU A 47 22.00 21.25 -5.72
N GLN A 48 23.27 20.83 -5.84
CA GLN A 48 24.40 21.75 -5.95
C GLN A 48 24.40 22.50 -7.31
N PRO A 49 24.34 21.82 -8.48
CA PRO A 49 24.19 22.50 -9.78
C PRO A 49 22.94 23.37 -9.91
N GLY A 50 21.80 22.94 -9.35
CA GLY A 50 20.55 23.69 -9.36
C GLY A 50 20.63 24.98 -8.55
N SER A 51 21.30 24.94 -7.40
CA SER A 51 21.58 26.13 -6.57
C SER A 51 22.47 27.13 -7.31
N ALA A 52 23.55 26.64 -7.92
CA ALA A 52 24.46 27.45 -8.71
C ALA A 52 23.78 28.06 -9.95
N LEU A 53 22.87 27.30 -10.59
CA LEU A 53 22.03 27.79 -11.67
C LEU A 53 21.08 28.89 -11.21
N ALA A 54 20.41 28.73 -10.06
CA ALA A 54 19.49 29.72 -9.52
C ALA A 54 20.17 31.07 -9.26
N VAL A 55 21.35 31.06 -8.63
CA VAL A 55 22.16 32.27 -8.39
C VAL A 55 22.52 32.97 -9.70
N LEU A 56 22.99 32.21 -10.70
CA LEU A 56 23.36 32.77 -11.99
C LEU A 56 22.16 33.32 -12.77
N VAL A 57 21.03 32.60 -12.75
CA VAL A 57 19.79 33.02 -13.42
C VAL A 57 19.30 34.34 -12.84
N VAL A 58 19.19 34.46 -11.51
CA VAL A 58 18.70 35.69 -10.88
C VAL A 58 19.70 36.84 -11.01
N GLY A 59 21.00 36.55 -10.94
CA GLY A 59 22.03 37.55 -11.08
C GLY A 59 22.23 38.12 -12.49
N CYS A 60 21.69 37.46 -13.53
CA CYS A 60 21.93 37.84 -14.94
C CYS A 60 20.68 38.07 -15.79
N LEU A 61 19.54 37.46 -15.47
CA LEU A 61 18.32 37.63 -16.28
C LEU A 61 17.54 38.89 -15.88
N PRO A 62 16.90 39.59 -16.84
CA PRO A 62 16.24 40.86 -16.59
C PRO A 62 14.84 40.75 -15.96
N THR A 63 14.17 39.59 -16.00
CA THR A 63 12.76 39.47 -15.57
C THR A 63 12.45 38.14 -14.89
N ALA A 64 11.46 38.16 -13.99
CA ALA A 64 10.92 36.97 -13.34
C ALA A 64 10.39 35.92 -14.32
N ALA A 65 9.74 36.32 -15.42
CA ALA A 65 9.24 35.40 -16.43
C ALA A 65 10.36 34.59 -17.11
N GLN A 66 11.49 35.24 -17.41
CA GLN A 66 12.65 34.56 -18.00
C GLN A 66 13.33 33.64 -16.99
N ALA A 67 13.45 34.06 -15.73
CA ALA A 67 13.99 33.23 -14.66
C ALA A 67 13.10 32.00 -14.39
N ALA A 68 11.77 32.17 -14.31
CA ALA A 68 10.80 31.10 -14.10
C ALA A 68 10.75 30.09 -15.26
N ALA A 69 11.03 30.53 -16.49
CA ALA A 69 11.11 29.63 -17.65
C ALA A 69 12.24 28.59 -17.51
N ILE A 70 13.33 28.96 -16.82
CA ILE A 70 14.48 28.09 -16.55
C ILE A 70 14.27 27.33 -15.24
N LEU A 71 14.08 28.05 -14.12
CA LEU A 71 14.04 27.47 -12.77
C LEU A 71 12.76 26.70 -12.46
N GLY A 72 11.67 27.00 -13.18
CA GLY A 72 10.39 26.30 -13.03
C GLY A 72 10.32 24.95 -13.74
N ARG A 73 11.41 24.47 -14.36
CA ARG A 73 11.46 23.12 -14.94
C ARG A 73 11.61 22.08 -13.83
N ASP A 74 10.86 20.98 -13.90
CA ASP A 74 10.93 19.90 -12.91
C ASP A 74 12.31 19.26 -12.76
N ALA A 75 13.12 19.26 -13.82
CA ALA A 75 14.51 18.81 -13.78
C ALA A 75 15.45 19.70 -12.94
N VAL A 76 15.02 20.89 -12.51
CA VAL A 76 15.81 21.81 -11.67
C VAL A 76 15.43 21.64 -10.20
N THR A 77 16.36 21.06 -9.43
CA THR A 77 16.18 20.91 -7.99
C THR A 77 16.60 22.21 -7.27
N LEU A 78 15.68 22.79 -6.48
CA LEU A 78 15.88 24.01 -5.70
C LEU A 78 15.73 23.71 -4.21
N HIS A 79 16.52 24.37 -3.37
CA HIS A 79 16.53 24.18 -1.91
C HIS A 79 16.69 25.52 -1.18
N ALA A 80 16.37 25.53 0.13
CA ALA A 80 16.42 26.72 0.97
C ALA A 80 17.77 27.46 0.92
N ARG A 81 18.90 26.74 0.96
CA ARG A 81 20.25 27.35 0.93
C ARG A 81 20.51 28.16 -0.34
N ALA A 82 19.92 27.77 -1.47
CA ALA A 82 20.03 28.55 -2.71
C ALA A 82 19.30 29.89 -2.59
N ALA A 83 18.21 29.96 -1.81
CA ALA A 83 17.42 31.17 -1.66
C ALA A 83 18.21 32.28 -0.96
N ASP A 84 19.05 31.95 0.04
CA ASP A 84 19.90 32.94 0.71
C ASP A 84 20.92 33.57 -0.24
N LEU A 85 21.59 32.76 -1.07
CA LEU A 85 22.54 33.26 -2.07
C LEU A 85 21.84 34.04 -3.19
N VAL A 86 20.66 33.57 -3.63
CA VAL A 86 19.83 34.27 -4.60
C VAL A 86 19.38 35.62 -4.07
N ARG A 87 18.96 35.70 -2.79
CA ARG A 87 18.59 36.95 -2.12
C ARG A 87 19.76 37.91 -2.07
N ALA A 88 20.95 37.46 -1.63
CA ALA A 88 22.14 38.31 -1.56
C ALA A 88 22.51 38.91 -2.93
N VAL A 89 22.47 38.11 -3.99
CA VAL A 89 22.77 38.58 -5.36
C VAL A 89 21.67 39.48 -5.91
N ALA A 90 20.41 39.21 -5.56
CA ALA A 90 19.28 40.06 -5.94
C ALA A 90 19.34 41.43 -5.27
N GLU A 91 19.64 41.48 -3.98
CA GLU A 91 19.80 42.70 -3.18
C GLU A 91 20.95 43.55 -3.72
N GLU A 92 22.12 42.95 -3.97
CA GLU A 92 23.28 43.63 -4.56
C GLU A 92 22.95 44.24 -5.94
N ARG A 93 22.16 43.53 -6.75
CA ARG A 93 21.76 43.96 -8.09
C ARG A 93 20.58 44.95 -8.09
N GLY A 94 19.83 45.06 -7.00
CA GLY A 94 18.58 45.83 -6.94
C GLY A 94 17.43 45.18 -7.71
N VAL A 95 17.27 43.86 -7.60
CA VAL A 95 16.16 43.10 -8.21
C VAL A 95 14.88 43.27 -7.38
N ASP A 96 13.80 43.72 -8.01
CA ASP A 96 12.48 43.99 -7.42
C ASP A 96 11.41 42.93 -7.75
N TRP A 97 11.75 41.93 -8.57
CA TRP A 97 10.80 40.94 -9.09
C TRP A 97 10.91 39.56 -8.45
N LEU A 98 11.64 39.40 -7.34
CA LEU A 98 11.78 38.12 -6.64
C LEU A 98 10.43 37.54 -6.19
N GLY A 99 9.51 38.39 -5.74
CA GLY A 99 8.15 37.98 -5.37
C GLY A 99 7.36 37.41 -6.56
N ASP A 100 7.43 38.05 -7.73
CA ASP A 100 6.81 37.55 -8.98
C ASP A 100 7.44 36.23 -9.42
N LEU A 101 8.78 36.11 -9.32
CA LEU A 101 9.47 34.84 -9.60
C LEU A 101 8.93 33.72 -8.69
N ALA A 102 8.80 33.97 -7.40
CA ALA A 102 8.34 32.98 -6.44
C ALA A 102 6.91 32.49 -6.77
N HIS A 103 5.98 33.40 -7.11
CA HIS A 103 4.63 33.05 -7.55
C HIS A 103 4.61 32.25 -8.86
N ARG A 104 5.44 32.64 -9.85
CA ARG A 104 5.57 31.90 -11.12
C ARG A 104 6.13 30.50 -10.94
N LEU A 105 7.01 30.29 -9.96
CA LEU A 105 7.52 28.97 -9.60
C LEU A 105 6.43 28.14 -8.90
N ALA A 106 5.67 28.76 -8.00
CA ALA A 106 4.56 28.09 -7.31
C ALA A 106 3.43 27.66 -8.27
N ALA A 107 3.08 28.49 -9.24
CA ALA A 107 2.10 28.17 -10.28
C ALA A 107 2.48 26.93 -11.13
N ARG A 108 3.73 26.46 -11.04
CA ARG A 108 4.24 25.26 -11.73
C ARG A 108 4.39 24.06 -10.80
N PHE A 109 3.88 24.13 -9.57
CA PHE A 109 3.90 22.98 -8.69
C PHE A 109 3.04 21.85 -9.24
N THR A 110 3.64 20.65 -9.23
CA THR A 110 3.01 19.41 -9.64
C THR A 110 2.99 18.44 -8.46
N GLN A 111 2.32 17.29 -8.62
CA GLN A 111 2.35 16.20 -7.63
C GLN A 111 3.78 15.70 -7.31
N GLN A 112 4.74 16.01 -8.18
CA GLN A 112 6.16 15.64 -8.04
C GLN A 112 7.01 16.71 -7.37
N SER A 113 6.49 17.92 -7.24
CA SER A 113 7.21 18.98 -6.55
C SER A 113 7.49 18.53 -5.12
N TRP A 114 8.75 18.65 -4.70
CA TRP A 114 9.20 18.23 -3.37
C TRP A 114 9.28 19.42 -2.40
N THR A 115 9.41 19.14 -1.10
CA THR A 115 9.46 20.17 -0.05
C THR A 115 10.57 21.19 -0.23
N GLY A 116 11.74 20.79 -0.77
CA GLY A 116 12.86 21.69 -1.02
C GLY A 116 12.50 22.85 -1.96
N ARG A 117 11.68 22.57 -2.98
CA ARG A 117 11.22 23.60 -3.93
C ARG A 117 10.27 24.59 -3.26
N TRP A 118 9.35 24.11 -2.41
CA TRP A 118 8.52 24.98 -1.58
C TRP A 118 9.37 25.83 -0.63
N GLN A 119 10.36 25.24 0.05
CA GLN A 119 11.22 25.97 0.98
C GLN A 119 12.01 27.09 0.28
N PHE A 120 12.44 26.88 -0.97
CA PHE A 120 13.05 27.92 -1.79
C PHE A 120 12.06 29.06 -2.09
N VAL A 121 10.87 28.74 -2.59
CA VAL A 121 9.80 29.73 -2.88
C VAL A 121 9.39 30.50 -1.62
N ALA A 122 9.18 29.79 -0.52
CA ALA A 122 8.84 30.34 0.78
C ALA A 122 9.91 31.32 1.30
N ALA A 123 11.20 31.00 1.13
CA ALA A 123 12.29 31.88 1.52
C ALA A 123 12.31 33.19 0.71
N LEU A 124 12.02 33.14 -0.60
CA LEU A 124 11.89 34.35 -1.43
C LEU A 124 10.68 35.19 -1.01
N LEU A 125 9.51 34.56 -0.85
CA LEU A 125 8.28 35.26 -0.45
C LEU A 125 8.41 35.94 0.92
N ARG A 126 9.08 35.29 1.89
CA ARG A 126 9.34 35.88 3.21
C ARG A 126 10.26 37.10 3.13
N ALA A 127 11.28 37.06 2.29
CA ALA A 127 12.19 38.20 2.11
C ALA A 127 11.48 39.42 1.52
N GLU A 128 10.53 39.18 0.61
CA GLU A 128 9.73 40.22 -0.07
C GLU A 128 8.47 40.63 0.72
N GLY A 129 8.19 39.99 1.86
CA GLY A 129 6.94 40.22 2.61
C GLY A 129 5.65 39.87 1.83
N ALA A 130 5.76 39.00 0.82
CA ALA A 130 4.66 38.66 -0.07
C ALA A 130 3.77 37.55 0.50
N ALA A 131 2.47 37.60 0.19
CA ALA A 131 1.52 36.56 0.56
C ALA A 131 1.86 35.21 -0.11
N PRO A 132 1.61 34.07 0.54
CA PRO A 132 1.87 32.77 -0.04
C PRO A 132 0.76 32.35 -1.02
N PRO A 133 1.07 31.49 -2.02
CA PRO A 133 0.07 30.87 -2.87
C PRO A 133 -0.79 29.88 -2.06
N THR A 134 -2.12 29.96 -2.21
CA THR A 134 -3.11 29.20 -1.42
C THR A 134 -3.78 28.06 -2.19
N ASP A 135 -3.24 27.69 -3.36
CA ASP A 135 -3.68 26.50 -4.09
C ASP A 135 -3.38 25.22 -3.29
N ASP A 136 -4.14 24.16 -3.57
CA ASP A 136 -4.09 22.90 -2.83
C ASP A 136 -2.69 22.30 -2.75
N ARG A 137 -1.89 22.44 -3.81
CA ARG A 137 -0.55 21.87 -3.85
C ARG A 137 0.41 22.66 -2.99
N SER A 138 0.35 23.98 -3.04
CA SER A 138 1.14 24.86 -2.17
C SER A 138 0.87 24.60 -0.69
N VAL A 139 -0.40 24.41 -0.31
CA VAL A 139 -0.80 24.09 1.08
C VAL A 139 -0.24 22.73 1.52
N GLN A 140 -0.32 21.70 0.67
CA GLN A 140 0.27 20.38 0.95
C GLN A 140 1.80 20.46 1.14
N LEU A 141 2.49 21.23 0.30
CA LEU A 141 3.95 21.38 0.39
C LEU A 141 4.37 22.19 1.60
N TRP A 142 3.60 23.21 1.96
CA TRP A 142 3.77 23.95 3.21
C TRP A 142 3.66 23.04 4.42
N LEU A 143 2.57 22.26 4.49
CA LEU A 143 2.35 21.32 5.59
C LEU A 143 3.48 20.28 5.69
N ARG A 144 3.96 19.80 4.54
CA ARG A 144 5.08 18.87 4.48
C ARG A 144 6.41 19.50 4.90
N ALA A 145 6.59 20.81 4.71
CA ALA A 145 7.74 21.54 5.25
C ALA A 145 7.62 21.81 6.75
N VAL A 146 6.40 21.89 7.30
CA VAL A 146 6.16 21.86 8.75
C VAL A 146 6.50 20.47 9.31
N GLU A 147 6.19 19.38 8.61
CA GLU A 147 6.62 18.04 9.02
C GLU A 147 8.15 17.86 8.93
N PHE A 148 8.74 18.30 7.80
CA PHE A 148 10.15 18.12 7.47
C PHE A 148 10.87 19.48 7.29
N PRO A 149 11.31 20.12 8.39
CA PRO A 149 12.03 21.39 8.30
C PRO A 149 13.41 21.23 7.65
N ALA A 150 13.90 22.29 7.00
CA ALA A 150 15.19 22.30 6.30
C ALA A 150 16.39 22.00 7.22
N ASP A 151 16.34 22.44 8.49
CA ASP A 151 17.44 22.31 9.45
C ASP A 151 17.38 21.05 10.32
N ARG A 152 16.68 19.99 9.87
CA ARG A 152 16.50 18.76 10.66
C ARG A 152 17.82 18.12 11.16
N HIS A 153 18.94 18.40 10.51
CA HIS A 153 20.26 17.88 10.85
C HIS A 153 21.11 18.80 11.74
N ARG A 154 20.64 20.01 12.08
CA ARG A 154 21.36 20.98 12.92
C ARG A 154 20.64 21.19 14.26
N GLY A 155 20.90 20.30 15.23
CA GLY A 155 20.49 20.49 16.62
C GLY A 155 19.10 19.92 16.97
N ARG A 156 18.57 20.35 18.13
CA ARG A 156 17.27 19.88 18.65
C ARG A 156 16.14 20.45 17.79
N PRO A 157 15.16 19.64 17.32
CA PRO A 157 14.06 20.15 16.51
C PRO A 157 13.26 21.20 17.29
N VAL A 158 12.98 22.34 16.66
CA VAL A 158 12.07 23.35 17.21
C VAL A 158 10.64 22.78 17.23
N PRO A 159 9.90 22.87 18.36
CA PRO A 159 8.52 22.41 18.46
C PRO A 159 7.63 22.93 17.33
N VAL A 160 6.62 22.15 16.94
CA VAL A 160 5.73 22.52 15.82
C VAL A 160 4.99 23.83 16.12
N ALA A 161 4.49 24.00 17.35
CA ALA A 161 3.82 25.22 17.79
C ALA A 161 4.69 26.46 17.61
N ASP A 162 5.97 26.40 18.01
CA ASP A 162 6.90 27.53 17.88
C ASP A 162 7.19 27.89 16.42
N ARG A 163 7.31 26.88 15.56
CA ARG A 163 7.51 27.09 14.12
C ARG A 163 6.30 27.73 13.46
N LEU A 164 5.10 27.29 13.82
CA LEU A 164 3.85 27.86 13.30
C LEU A 164 3.62 29.29 13.82
N ARG A 165 3.95 29.56 15.09
CA ARG A 165 3.83 30.89 15.69
C ARG A 165 4.66 31.94 14.94
N GLY A 166 5.85 31.55 14.49
CA GLY A 166 6.74 32.41 13.71
C GLY A 166 6.52 32.38 12.19
N ASP A 167 5.55 31.61 11.67
CA ASP A 167 5.35 31.48 10.23
C ASP A 167 4.37 32.54 9.69
N PRO A 168 4.82 33.53 8.89
CA PRO A 168 3.94 34.58 8.35
C PRO A 168 2.88 34.03 7.38
N PHE A 169 3.02 32.79 6.94
CA PHE A 169 2.08 32.14 6.03
C PHE A 169 0.90 31.48 6.75
N LEU A 170 0.99 31.28 8.07
CA LEU A 170 -0.05 30.61 8.84
C LEU A 170 -1.46 31.21 8.64
N PRO A 171 -1.66 32.54 8.69
CA PRO A 171 -3.00 33.13 8.51
C PRO A 171 -3.63 32.83 7.14
N HIS A 172 -2.80 32.65 6.10
CA HIS A 172 -3.25 32.38 4.73
C HIS A 172 -3.46 30.87 4.48
N MET A 173 -2.64 30.02 5.08
CA MET A 173 -2.68 28.58 4.89
C MET A 173 -3.71 27.88 5.79
N LEU A 174 -3.96 28.42 6.98
CA LEU A 174 -4.80 27.79 7.98
C LEU A 174 -6.24 27.52 7.48
N PRO A 175 -6.96 28.48 6.85
CA PRO A 175 -8.31 28.20 6.34
C PRO A 175 -8.32 27.06 5.31
N ARG A 176 -7.28 27.00 4.45
CA ARG A 176 -7.16 25.97 3.41
C ARG A 176 -6.99 24.56 3.98
N LEU A 177 -6.47 24.40 5.21
CA LEU A 177 -6.37 23.08 5.86
C LEU A 177 -7.74 22.40 6.05
N PHE A 178 -8.83 23.17 6.09
CA PHE A 178 -10.19 22.66 6.21
C PHE A 178 -10.91 22.52 4.86
N GLU A 179 -10.27 22.91 3.77
CA GLU A 179 -10.86 22.96 2.43
C GLU A 179 -10.26 21.92 1.49
N VAL A 180 -8.95 21.67 1.59
CA VAL A 180 -8.22 20.74 0.71
C VAL A 180 -8.58 19.28 1.00
N ASP A 181 -8.95 18.54 -0.03
CA ASP A 181 -9.30 17.13 0.09
C ASP A 181 -8.10 16.24 0.44
N GLY A 182 -8.29 15.28 1.35
CA GLY A 182 -7.28 14.33 1.79
C GLY A 182 -6.17 14.88 2.68
N ILE A 183 -6.12 16.20 2.93
CA ILE A 183 -5.02 16.84 3.67
C ILE A 183 -4.90 16.36 5.12
N GLY A 184 -6.02 15.96 5.72
CA GLY A 184 -6.04 15.47 7.09
C GLY A 184 -5.16 14.23 7.33
N THR A 185 -4.88 13.42 6.31
CA THR A 185 -3.89 12.33 6.45
C THR A 185 -2.49 12.87 6.70
N GLN A 186 -2.10 13.96 6.02
CA GLN A 186 -0.82 14.61 6.22
C GLN A 186 -0.76 15.33 7.57
N MET A 187 -1.87 15.89 8.06
CA MET A 187 -1.95 16.57 9.36
C MET A 187 -1.61 15.67 10.56
N MET A 188 -1.66 14.34 10.38
CA MET A 188 -1.50 13.37 11.47
C MET A 188 -0.06 12.90 11.71
N PHE A 189 0.93 13.61 11.18
CA PHE A 189 2.34 13.28 11.38
C PHE A 189 2.77 13.30 12.85
N ALA A 190 3.84 12.54 13.15
CA ALA A 190 4.47 12.50 14.46
C ALA A 190 5.87 13.09 14.39
N VAL A 191 6.28 13.81 15.45
CA VAL A 191 7.62 14.41 15.54
C VAL A 191 8.43 13.67 16.60
N VAL A 192 9.65 13.29 16.22
CA VAL A 192 10.61 12.61 17.08
C VAL A 192 11.61 13.64 17.61
N HIS A 193 11.49 14.01 18.88
CA HIS A 193 12.37 15.01 19.52
C HIS A 193 13.58 14.40 20.23
N ARG A 194 13.44 13.21 20.81
CA ARG A 194 14.48 12.54 21.62
C ARG A 194 14.63 11.06 21.28
N SER A 195 13.50 10.34 21.26
CA SER A 195 13.41 8.92 20.98
C SER A 195 12.15 8.64 20.18
N TRP A 196 12.12 7.53 19.45
CA TRP A 196 10.89 7.08 18.76
C TRP A 196 9.77 6.69 19.73
N GLU A 197 10.10 6.28 20.95
CA GLU A 197 9.14 5.94 22.01
C GLU A 197 8.42 7.20 22.52
N ASP A 198 9.16 8.29 22.72
CA ASP A 198 8.66 9.58 23.21
C ASP A 198 8.20 10.51 22.08
N ARG A 199 7.81 9.95 20.92
CA ARG A 199 7.40 10.76 19.78
C ARG A 199 6.10 11.51 20.09
N GLU A 200 6.08 12.78 19.74
CA GLU A 200 4.88 13.61 19.80
C GLU A 200 3.95 13.18 18.66
N ARG A 201 2.89 12.44 19.00
CA ARG A 201 1.87 12.02 18.03
C ARG A 201 0.92 13.19 17.76
N HIS A 202 0.44 13.30 16.52
CA HIS A 202 -0.54 14.33 16.15
C HIS A 202 0.00 15.75 16.37
N ALA A 203 1.27 15.96 16.04
CA ALA A 203 2.01 17.16 16.45
C ALA A 203 1.38 18.45 15.89
N LEU A 204 0.77 18.40 14.70
CA LEU A 204 0.05 19.55 14.16
C LEU A 204 -1.28 19.85 14.89
N PRO A 205 -2.24 18.91 15.04
CA PRO A 205 -3.44 19.15 15.85
C PRO A 205 -3.14 19.67 17.27
N THR A 206 -2.12 19.11 17.94
CA THR A 206 -1.66 19.57 19.25
C THR A 206 -1.16 21.01 19.20
N ALA A 207 -0.33 21.35 18.21
CA ALA A 207 0.16 22.71 18.03
C ALA A 207 -0.96 23.71 17.74
N LEU A 208 -1.95 23.37 16.90
CA LEU A 208 -3.09 24.25 16.62
C LEU A 208 -3.95 24.51 17.86
N ALA A 209 -4.20 23.47 18.67
CA ALA A 209 -4.92 23.62 19.93
C ALA A 209 -4.14 24.50 20.93
N GLN A 210 -2.82 24.35 21.00
CA GLN A 210 -1.95 25.21 21.81
C GLN A 210 -2.01 26.67 21.33
N LEU A 211 -1.89 26.93 20.03
CA LEU A 211 -1.96 28.28 19.47
C LEU A 211 -3.32 28.96 19.68
N ALA A 212 -4.40 28.18 19.70
CA ALA A 212 -5.72 28.67 20.05
C ALA A 212 -5.84 29.05 21.53
N ALA A 213 -5.26 28.24 22.42
CA ALA A 213 -5.20 28.57 23.86
C ALA A 213 -4.35 29.82 24.13
N GLU A 214 -3.30 30.04 23.34
CA GLU A 214 -2.45 31.24 23.37
C GLU A 214 -3.05 32.45 22.62
N GLN A 215 -4.26 32.32 22.05
CA GLN A 215 -4.94 33.36 21.26
C GLN A 215 -4.16 33.85 20.01
N VAL A 216 -3.19 33.06 19.53
CA VAL A 216 -2.48 33.33 18.26
C VAL A 216 -3.37 32.99 17.06
N VAL A 217 -4.21 31.96 17.20
CA VAL A 217 -5.18 31.51 16.21
C VAL A 217 -6.57 31.62 16.80
N ASP A 218 -7.54 32.13 16.03
CA ASP A 218 -8.93 32.17 16.48
C ASP A 218 -9.49 30.76 16.70
N ARG A 219 -9.93 30.52 17.93
CA ARG A 219 -10.49 29.23 18.36
C ARG A 219 -11.78 28.90 17.62
N ALA A 220 -12.65 29.89 17.38
CA ALA A 220 -13.92 29.66 16.68
C ALA A 220 -13.66 29.17 15.25
N THR A 221 -12.73 29.80 14.53
CA THR A 221 -12.30 29.39 13.19
C THR A 221 -11.83 27.93 13.13
N LEU A 222 -11.09 27.44 14.13
CA LEU A 222 -10.66 26.03 14.16
C LEU A 222 -11.84 25.06 14.37
N ILE A 223 -12.78 25.42 15.24
CA ILE A 223 -13.96 24.60 15.52
C ILE A 223 -14.87 24.57 14.29
N ASP A 224 -15.18 25.72 13.70
CA ASP A 224 -16.01 25.87 12.50
C ASP A 224 -15.39 25.15 11.30
N GLY A 225 -14.09 25.34 11.08
CA GLY A 225 -13.36 24.65 10.01
C GLY A 225 -13.37 23.13 10.18
N ALA A 226 -13.14 22.63 11.40
CA ALA A 226 -13.15 21.19 11.67
C ALA A 226 -14.54 20.58 11.46
N ILE A 227 -15.60 21.20 11.97
CA ILE A 227 -16.99 20.75 11.81
C ILE A 227 -17.40 20.80 10.34
N GLY A 228 -17.14 21.92 9.66
CA GLY A 228 -17.45 22.08 8.23
C GLY A 228 -16.75 21.04 7.37
N ARG A 229 -15.50 20.69 7.68
CA ARG A 229 -14.78 19.62 6.98
C ARG A 229 -15.37 18.24 7.23
N LEU A 230 -15.76 17.94 8.47
CA LEU A 230 -16.40 16.66 8.80
C LEU A 230 -17.76 16.50 8.10
N LEU A 231 -18.53 17.58 7.95
CA LEU A 231 -19.80 17.60 7.22
C LEU A 231 -19.63 17.46 5.70
N ARG A 232 -18.58 18.05 5.11
CA ARG A 232 -18.28 17.91 3.67
C ARG A 232 -17.91 16.46 3.30
N GLY A 233 -17.39 15.70 4.26
CA GLY A 233 -16.97 14.32 4.08
C GLY A 233 -15.60 14.17 3.42
N ASP A 234 -14.99 13.01 3.61
CA ASP A 234 -13.74 12.55 3.00
C ASP A 234 -13.57 11.04 3.33
N ARG A 235 -12.49 10.43 2.85
CA ARG A 235 -12.02 9.13 3.33
C ARG A 235 -11.82 9.17 4.85
N PRO A 236 -12.25 8.12 5.60
CA PRO A 236 -12.19 8.12 7.07
C PRO A 236 -10.82 8.45 7.69
N ALA A 237 -9.72 8.06 7.03
CA ALA A 237 -8.37 8.35 7.49
C ALA A 237 -8.04 9.87 7.49
N ALA A 238 -8.56 10.63 6.52
CA ALA A 238 -8.33 12.06 6.44
C ALA A 238 -9.20 12.84 7.44
N LEU A 239 -10.44 12.39 7.67
CA LEU A 239 -11.33 13.02 8.65
C LEU A 239 -10.82 12.92 10.10
N ARG A 240 -9.98 11.93 10.39
CA ARG A 240 -9.44 11.67 11.72
C ARG A 240 -8.73 12.89 12.32
N ALA A 241 -8.01 13.67 11.51
CA ALA A 241 -7.31 14.87 11.99
C ALA A 241 -8.25 15.89 12.63
N PHE A 242 -9.44 16.08 12.06
CA PHE A 242 -10.42 17.05 12.52
C PHE A 242 -11.15 16.57 13.78
N THR A 243 -11.46 15.27 13.88
CA THR A 243 -11.96 14.70 15.14
C THR A 243 -10.94 14.77 16.26
N THR A 244 -9.64 14.57 15.96
CA THR A 244 -8.56 14.71 16.94
C THR A 244 -8.39 16.17 17.36
N LEU A 245 -8.44 17.12 16.42
CA LEU A 245 -8.36 18.55 16.73
C LEU A 245 -9.53 19.00 17.62
N LEU A 246 -10.77 18.62 17.32
CA LEU A 246 -11.93 18.93 18.16
C LEU A 246 -11.79 18.31 19.56
N GLY A 247 -11.32 17.06 19.66
CA GLY A 247 -11.05 16.43 20.96
C GLY A 247 -9.98 17.16 21.78
N LEU A 248 -8.97 17.75 21.13
CA LEU A 248 -7.93 18.55 21.79
C LEU A 248 -8.41 19.95 22.16
N LEU A 249 -9.27 20.57 21.34
CA LEU A 249 -9.87 21.87 21.63
C LEU A 249 -10.89 21.79 22.77
N ALA A 250 -11.55 20.65 22.93
CA ALA A 250 -12.63 20.41 23.91
C ALA A 250 -13.68 21.55 23.89
N PRO A 251 -14.53 21.64 22.84
CA PRO A 251 -15.57 22.66 22.74
C PRO A 251 -16.47 22.66 23.99
N SER A 252 -16.75 23.84 24.52
CA SER A 252 -17.66 24.02 25.66
C SER A 252 -19.12 23.84 25.26
N ASP A 253 -20.00 23.61 26.24
CA ASP A 253 -21.44 23.47 25.99
C ASP A 253 -22.02 24.68 25.25
N THR A 254 -21.51 25.89 25.51
CA THR A 254 -21.91 27.11 24.79
C THR A 254 -21.49 27.08 23.33
N GLU A 255 -20.27 26.63 23.03
CA GLU A 255 -19.74 26.50 21.67
C GLU A 255 -20.45 25.41 20.86
N ILE A 256 -20.85 24.31 21.53
CA ILE A 256 -21.63 23.21 20.95
C ILE A 256 -23.08 23.67 20.71
N THR A 257 -23.70 24.36 21.67
CA THR A 257 -25.08 24.87 21.55
C THR A 257 -25.23 25.84 20.38
N ALA A 258 -24.23 26.71 20.17
CA ALA A 258 -24.18 27.61 19.02
C ALA A 258 -24.17 26.86 17.67
N ARG A 259 -23.69 25.61 17.66
CA ARG A 259 -23.50 24.76 16.47
C ARG A 259 -24.37 23.50 16.51
N ARG A 260 -25.47 23.52 17.27
CA ARG A 260 -26.32 22.34 17.52
C ARG A 260 -26.79 21.65 16.24
N VAL A 261 -27.13 22.42 15.21
CA VAL A 261 -27.62 21.92 13.93
C VAL A 261 -26.53 21.11 13.23
N ASP A 262 -25.30 21.62 13.24
CA ASP A 262 -24.16 20.93 12.62
C ASP A 262 -23.79 19.66 13.38
N TYR A 263 -23.86 19.66 14.71
CA TYR A 263 -23.65 18.45 15.52
C TYR A 263 -24.73 17.38 15.27
N LEU A 264 -25.99 17.77 15.11
CA LEU A 264 -27.07 16.84 14.74
C LEU A 264 -26.83 16.24 13.36
N ARG A 265 -26.39 17.04 12.38
CA ARG A 265 -26.00 16.55 11.05
C ARG A 265 -24.77 15.66 11.08
N LEU A 266 -23.78 15.95 11.94
CA LEU A 266 -22.62 15.07 12.13
C LEU A 266 -23.05 13.72 12.71
N LEU A 267 -24.04 13.69 13.60
CA LEU A 267 -24.59 12.47 14.17
C LEU A 267 -25.29 11.60 13.09
N THR A 268 -26.04 12.21 12.18
CA THR A 268 -26.78 11.48 11.13
C THR A 268 -25.88 11.07 9.96
N ASP A 269 -25.09 12.01 9.43
CA ASP A 269 -24.50 11.90 8.08
C ASP A 269 -23.01 11.55 8.12
N ALA A 270 -22.28 11.93 9.19
CA ALA A 270 -20.83 11.79 9.20
C ALA A 270 -20.39 10.34 9.51
N PRO A 271 -19.16 9.93 9.14
CA PRO A 271 -18.64 8.60 9.46
C PRO A 271 -18.57 8.33 10.96
N ALA A 272 -18.60 7.04 11.34
CA ALA A 272 -18.75 6.57 12.72
C ALA A 272 -17.95 7.32 13.81
N PRO A 273 -16.66 7.65 13.64
CA PRO A 273 -15.91 8.39 14.66
C PRO A 273 -16.46 9.80 14.92
N ALA A 274 -16.84 10.52 13.86
CA ALA A 274 -17.42 11.85 13.95
C ALA A 274 -18.84 11.81 14.52
N ALA A 275 -19.65 10.84 14.09
CA ALA A 275 -20.98 10.60 14.64
C ALA A 275 -20.92 10.25 16.14
N THR A 276 -19.96 9.42 16.56
CA THR A 276 -19.77 9.07 17.98
C THR A 276 -19.37 10.30 18.81
N MET A 277 -18.43 11.11 18.32
CA MET A 277 -18.03 12.37 18.95
C MET A 277 -19.21 13.33 19.08
N ALA A 278 -20.00 13.49 18.01
CA ALA A 278 -21.16 14.35 18.01
C ALA A 278 -22.26 13.85 18.97
N GLN A 279 -22.50 12.53 19.00
CA GLN A 279 -23.44 11.91 19.94
C GLN A 279 -23.04 12.15 21.41
N GLN A 280 -21.75 12.06 21.72
CA GLN A 280 -21.24 12.33 23.06
C GLN A 280 -21.43 13.79 23.44
N ALA A 281 -21.07 14.72 22.55
CA ALA A 281 -21.24 16.16 22.77
C ALA A 281 -22.70 16.56 22.98
N LEU A 282 -23.62 16.05 22.14
CA LEU A 282 -25.06 16.36 22.23
C LEU A 282 -25.72 15.81 23.50
N ARG A 283 -25.23 14.69 24.02
CA ARG A 283 -25.79 14.04 25.22
C ARG A 283 -25.54 14.79 26.52
N GLU A 284 -24.48 15.59 26.57
CA GLU A 284 -24.11 16.37 27.75
C GLU A 284 -24.81 17.76 27.75
N LEU A 285 -25.50 18.13 26.66
CA LEU A 285 -26.23 19.41 26.59
C LEU A 285 -27.53 19.37 27.42
N PRO A 286 -27.76 20.35 28.31
CA PRO A 286 -28.97 20.41 29.13
C PRO A 286 -30.22 20.86 28.36
N ASP A 287 -30.08 21.72 27.34
CA ASP A 287 -31.20 22.41 26.65
C ASP A 287 -31.44 21.90 25.21
N LEU A 288 -31.30 20.60 24.96
CA LEU A 288 -31.52 20.02 23.64
C LEU A 288 -33.01 19.67 23.42
N ALA A 289 -33.64 20.27 22.40
CA ALA A 289 -35.04 20.00 22.05
C ALA A 289 -35.26 18.51 21.70
N LEU A 290 -36.21 17.87 22.38
CA LEU A 290 -36.46 16.43 22.28
C LEU A 290 -36.85 16.02 20.85
N GLU A 291 -37.64 16.85 20.16
CA GLU A 291 -38.06 16.63 18.78
C GLU A 291 -36.86 16.52 17.84
N SER A 292 -35.87 17.42 17.97
CA SER A 292 -34.65 17.39 17.15
C SER A 292 -33.79 16.13 17.41
N VAL A 293 -33.82 15.60 18.64
CA VAL A 293 -33.14 14.34 18.98
C VAL A 293 -33.87 13.16 18.35
N LEU A 294 -35.20 13.13 18.38
CA LEU A 294 -36.00 12.03 17.82
C LEU A 294 -35.90 11.97 16.30
N ASP A 295 -35.95 13.12 15.62
CA ASP A 295 -35.78 13.21 14.17
C ASP A 295 -34.41 12.66 13.73
N ALA A 296 -33.33 13.08 14.39
CA ALA A 296 -31.99 12.57 14.11
C ALA A 296 -31.86 11.07 14.47
N SER A 297 -32.50 10.63 15.55
CA SER A 297 -32.45 9.25 16.04
C SER A 297 -32.99 8.24 15.04
N GLY A 298 -34.07 8.57 14.33
CA GLY A 298 -34.64 7.68 13.30
C GLY A 298 -33.61 7.31 12.23
N GLN A 299 -32.81 8.28 11.78
CA GLN A 299 -31.75 8.05 10.80
C GLN A 299 -30.56 7.31 11.42
N VAL A 300 -30.18 7.65 12.66
CA VAL A 300 -29.07 7.00 13.38
C VAL A 300 -29.31 5.52 13.62
N LEU A 301 -30.55 5.10 13.89
CA LEU A 301 -30.89 3.71 14.18
C LEU A 301 -30.83 2.81 12.92
N GLY A 302 -30.89 3.39 11.73
CA GLY A 302 -30.68 2.68 10.45
C GLY A 302 -29.21 2.49 10.07
N ARG A 303 -28.28 3.06 10.83
CA ARG A 303 -26.85 2.98 10.54
C ARG A 303 -26.29 1.58 10.81
N ALA A 304 -25.30 1.16 10.02
CA ALA A 304 -24.65 -0.15 10.18
C ALA A 304 -23.72 -0.23 11.41
N GLU A 305 -23.29 0.91 11.97
CA GLU A 305 -22.26 0.94 13.02
C GLU A 305 -22.83 0.63 14.41
N LYS A 306 -22.61 -0.60 14.87
CA LYS A 306 -23.20 -1.16 16.10
C LYS A 306 -23.03 -0.31 17.36
N ALA A 307 -21.88 0.37 17.51
CA ALA A 307 -21.58 1.16 18.70
C ALA A 307 -22.44 2.43 18.79
N VAL A 308 -22.62 3.12 17.67
CA VAL A 308 -23.43 4.36 17.57
C VAL A 308 -24.90 4.03 17.81
N VAL A 309 -25.41 2.98 17.16
CA VAL A 309 -26.79 2.49 17.34
C VAL A 309 -27.06 2.08 18.79
N ARG A 310 -26.15 1.29 19.40
CA ARG A 310 -26.29 0.87 20.81
C ARG A 310 -26.30 2.06 21.77
N ALA A 311 -25.42 3.03 21.54
CA ALA A 311 -25.37 4.25 22.35
C ALA A 311 -26.65 5.08 22.16
N GLN A 312 -27.21 5.13 20.94
CA GLN A 312 -28.46 5.83 20.64
C GLN A 312 -29.65 5.17 21.34
N LEU A 313 -29.78 3.85 21.25
CA LEU A 313 -30.81 3.09 21.97
C LEU A 313 -30.75 3.32 23.49
N THR A 314 -29.54 3.40 24.04
CA THR A 314 -29.34 3.67 25.47
C THR A 314 -29.70 5.11 25.85
N TRP A 315 -29.46 6.06 24.95
CA TRP A 315 -29.85 7.46 25.15
C TRP A 315 -31.38 7.63 25.07
N LEU A 316 -32.02 7.02 24.07
CA LEU A 316 -33.49 7.02 23.92
C LEU A 316 -34.20 6.36 25.10
N ASP A 317 -33.72 5.22 25.60
CA ASP A 317 -34.28 4.59 26.82
C ASP A 317 -34.18 5.51 28.04
N ARG A 318 -33.10 6.30 28.16
CA ARG A 318 -32.97 7.29 29.23
C ARG A 318 -33.97 8.42 29.07
N LEU A 319 -34.13 8.96 27.86
CA LEU A 319 -35.10 10.02 27.55
C LEU A 319 -36.54 9.56 27.78
N ALA A 320 -36.89 8.33 27.39
CA ALA A 320 -38.23 7.75 27.63
C ALA A 320 -38.58 7.68 29.12
N ARG A 321 -37.58 7.42 29.99
CA ARG A 321 -37.78 7.44 31.44
C ARG A 321 -37.88 8.86 32.02
N GLN A 322 -37.20 9.83 31.41
CA GLN A 322 -37.21 11.24 31.83
C GLN A 322 -38.47 11.99 31.36
N HIS A 323 -39.08 11.55 30.26
CA HIS A 323 -40.30 12.14 29.68
C HIS A 323 -41.43 11.09 29.53
N PRO A 324 -42.08 10.66 30.63
CA PRO A 324 -43.11 9.62 30.59
C PRO A 324 -44.27 9.93 29.64
N GLY A 325 -44.63 11.21 29.48
CA GLY A 325 -45.68 11.66 28.57
C GLY A 325 -45.37 11.51 27.07
N GLN A 326 -44.10 11.28 26.70
CA GLN A 326 -43.66 11.07 25.31
C GLN A 326 -43.03 9.68 25.09
N ALA A 327 -43.09 8.79 26.10
CA ALA A 327 -42.42 7.50 26.07
C ALA A 327 -42.87 6.60 24.89
N ALA A 328 -44.15 6.68 24.50
CA ALA A 328 -44.68 5.95 23.35
C ALA A 328 -44.06 6.42 22.02
N ALA A 329 -43.95 7.73 21.80
CA ALA A 329 -43.31 8.30 20.61
C ALA A 329 -41.82 7.94 20.54
N ILE A 330 -41.13 7.92 21.69
CA ILE A 330 -39.73 7.47 21.78
C ILE A 330 -39.61 5.96 21.49
N ALA A 331 -40.57 5.15 21.94
CA ALA A 331 -40.62 3.71 21.70
C ALA A 331 -40.82 3.37 20.22
N GLU A 332 -41.63 4.15 19.50
CA GLU A 332 -41.79 4.03 18.04
C GLU A 332 -40.46 4.29 17.31
N VAL A 333 -39.70 5.31 17.72
CA VAL A 333 -38.37 5.56 17.16
C VAL A 333 -37.41 4.41 17.49
N ILE A 334 -37.41 3.88 18.72
CA ILE A 334 -36.61 2.71 19.11
C ILE A 334 -36.94 1.49 18.22
N ALA A 335 -38.21 1.30 17.87
CA ALA A 335 -38.67 0.16 17.06
C ALA A 335 -38.07 0.13 15.64
N VAL A 336 -37.60 1.26 15.11
CA VAL A 336 -36.87 1.32 13.82
C VAL A 336 -35.66 0.37 13.81
N ALA A 337 -34.98 0.20 14.94
CA ALA A 337 -33.82 -0.70 15.04
C ALA A 337 -34.20 -2.19 15.13
N ALA A 338 -35.48 -2.56 15.19
CA ALA A 338 -35.92 -3.95 15.13
C ALA A 338 -35.64 -4.60 13.76
N ALA A 339 -35.43 -3.81 12.71
CA ALA A 339 -35.00 -4.28 11.39
C ALA A 339 -33.47 -4.40 11.23
N HIS A 340 -32.68 -4.09 12.28
CA HIS A 340 -31.22 -4.04 12.15
C HIS A 340 -30.62 -5.44 11.86
N PRO A 341 -29.61 -5.55 10.96
CA PRO A 341 -29.01 -6.84 10.58
C PRO A 341 -28.32 -7.55 11.74
N ALA A 342 -27.74 -6.80 12.69
CA ALA A 342 -27.14 -7.37 13.90
C ALA A 342 -28.22 -7.84 14.91
N VAL A 343 -28.32 -9.15 15.13
CA VAL A 343 -29.29 -9.80 16.04
C VAL A 343 -29.28 -9.18 17.44
N GLU A 344 -28.10 -8.95 18.01
CA GLU A 344 -27.94 -8.36 19.34
C GLU A 344 -28.52 -6.94 19.50
N LEU A 345 -28.59 -6.15 18.42
CA LEU A 345 -29.18 -4.83 18.42
C LEU A 345 -30.68 -4.89 18.13
N ARG A 346 -31.09 -5.81 17.26
CA ARG A 346 -32.49 -6.15 17.02
C ARG A 346 -33.18 -6.56 18.31
N ASP A 347 -32.69 -7.58 18.99
CA ASP A 347 -33.29 -8.09 20.24
C ASP A 347 -33.33 -7.01 21.32
N ARG A 348 -32.29 -6.19 21.40
CA ARG A 348 -32.23 -5.06 22.34
C ARG A 348 -33.27 -3.99 21.99
N ALA A 349 -33.42 -3.64 20.71
CA ALA A 349 -34.43 -2.68 20.26
C ALA A 349 -35.84 -3.19 20.53
N ILE A 350 -36.11 -4.47 20.23
CA ILE A 350 -37.37 -5.16 20.51
C ILE A 350 -37.69 -5.11 22.02
N ALA A 351 -36.72 -5.49 22.87
CA ALA A 351 -36.91 -5.48 24.32
C ALA A 351 -37.14 -4.06 24.88
N LEU A 352 -36.44 -3.05 24.36
CA LEU A 352 -36.61 -1.65 24.77
C LEU A 352 -37.93 -1.06 24.27
N ALA A 353 -38.35 -1.37 23.04
CA ALA A 353 -39.64 -0.96 22.49
C ALA A 353 -40.79 -1.59 23.29
N ALA A 354 -40.71 -2.89 23.60
CA ALA A 354 -41.72 -3.60 24.39
C ALA A 354 -41.84 -3.04 25.81
N ARG A 355 -40.72 -2.69 26.43
CA ARG A 355 -40.69 -2.05 27.76
C ARG A 355 -41.46 -0.74 27.82
N HIS A 356 -41.50 0.00 26.71
CA HIS A 356 -42.18 1.29 26.59
C HIS A 356 -43.48 1.20 25.76
N GLY A 357 -43.99 -0.01 25.49
CA GLY A 357 -45.36 -0.25 24.98
C GLY A 357 -45.52 -0.70 23.51
N VAL A 358 -44.45 -1.07 22.79
CA VAL A 358 -44.49 -1.45 21.35
C VAL A 358 -43.99 -2.89 21.13
N ALA A 359 -44.80 -3.78 20.54
CA ALA A 359 -44.47 -5.21 20.34
C ALA A 359 -44.14 -5.55 18.86
N PRO A 360 -42.95 -6.14 18.57
CA PRO A 360 -42.61 -6.66 17.24
C PRO A 360 -42.55 -8.21 17.17
N ALA A 361 -42.71 -8.75 15.95
CA ALA A 361 -42.97 -10.17 15.66
C ALA A 361 -41.69 -11.05 15.59
N GLU A 362 -41.76 -12.28 16.14
CA GLU A 362 -40.67 -13.28 16.20
C GLU A 362 -40.65 -14.24 14.99
N ALA A 363 -39.45 -14.70 14.58
CA ALA A 363 -39.23 -15.79 13.62
C ALA A 363 -38.34 -16.90 14.22
N GLY A 364 -38.79 -18.15 14.17
CA GLY A 364 -38.16 -19.33 14.80
C GLY A 364 -37.12 -20.07 13.94
N PRO A 365 -36.32 -20.99 14.55
CA PRO A 365 -35.20 -21.65 13.87
C PRO A 365 -35.60 -22.98 13.20
N ALA A 366 -35.04 -23.22 12.01
CA ALA A 366 -35.13 -24.51 11.30
C ALA A 366 -33.86 -25.36 11.55
N VAL A 367 -34.05 -26.66 11.75
CA VAL A 367 -32.99 -27.67 11.88
C VAL A 367 -32.78 -28.32 10.52
N ALA A 368 -31.54 -28.43 10.04
CA ALA A 368 -31.19 -29.00 8.73
C ALA A 368 -30.16 -30.15 8.86
N GLU A 369 -30.23 -31.08 7.90
CA GLU A 369 -29.31 -32.21 7.73
C GLU A 369 -27.84 -31.80 7.53
N PRO A 370 -26.87 -32.71 7.72
CA PRO A 370 -25.45 -32.38 7.55
C PRO A 370 -25.14 -31.86 6.14
N ARG A 371 -24.67 -30.61 6.05
CA ARG A 371 -24.38 -29.92 4.78
C ARG A 371 -22.88 -29.64 4.66
N GLY A 372 -22.30 -30.01 3.52
CA GLY A 372 -20.92 -29.68 3.15
C GLY A 372 -20.76 -28.26 2.58
N ASP A 373 -19.59 -27.99 2.02
CA ASP A 373 -19.37 -26.77 1.22
C ASP A 373 -20.06 -26.92 -0.15
N ASP A 374 -20.61 -25.82 -0.63
CA ASP A 374 -21.36 -25.66 -1.88
C ASP A 374 -20.73 -24.51 -2.66
N LEU A 375 -19.53 -24.78 -3.18
CA LEU A 375 -18.71 -23.81 -3.92
C LEU A 375 -18.67 -24.18 -5.41
N PRO A 376 -18.69 -23.18 -6.31
CA PRO A 376 -18.56 -23.43 -7.73
C PRO A 376 -17.19 -24.03 -8.05
N VAL A 377 -17.15 -24.96 -9.02
CA VAL A 377 -15.88 -25.47 -9.54
C VAL A 377 -15.10 -24.31 -10.17
N PRO A 378 -13.85 -24.08 -9.77
CA PRO A 378 -13.03 -23.02 -10.34
C PRO A 378 -12.86 -23.21 -11.86
N PRO A 379 -13.01 -22.14 -12.67
CA PRO A 379 -12.76 -22.24 -14.10
C PRO A 379 -11.26 -22.53 -14.35
N PRO A 380 -10.92 -23.18 -15.48
CA PRO A 380 -9.53 -23.31 -15.87
C PRO A 380 -8.89 -21.93 -16.08
N PRO A 381 -7.56 -21.79 -15.92
CA PRO A 381 -6.87 -20.52 -16.14
C PRO A 381 -7.19 -19.95 -17.52
N ALA A 382 -7.52 -18.66 -17.57
CA ALA A 382 -7.76 -17.97 -18.83
C ALA A 382 -6.50 -18.00 -19.72
N ALA A 383 -6.70 -18.01 -21.05
CA ALA A 383 -5.60 -17.88 -22.00
C ALA A 383 -4.88 -16.53 -21.80
N ALA A 384 -3.56 -16.52 -22.04
CA ALA A 384 -2.81 -15.27 -22.06
C ALA A 384 -3.32 -14.34 -23.19
N PRO A 385 -3.25 -13.01 -23.02
CA PRO A 385 -3.65 -12.08 -24.08
C PRO A 385 -2.83 -12.29 -25.36
N ALA A 386 -3.44 -12.00 -26.52
CA ALA A 386 -2.78 -12.14 -27.81
C ALA A 386 -1.46 -11.33 -27.89
N PRO A 387 -0.42 -11.85 -28.55
CA PRO A 387 0.86 -11.14 -28.69
C PRO A 387 0.68 -9.76 -29.35
N ILE A 388 1.44 -8.76 -28.91
CA ILE A 388 1.47 -7.44 -29.55
C ILE A 388 2.15 -7.57 -30.91
N THR A 389 1.49 -7.14 -31.97
CA THR A 389 1.99 -7.25 -33.36
C THR A 389 2.23 -5.90 -34.02
N ASP A 390 1.73 -4.81 -33.45
CA ASP A 390 1.92 -3.45 -33.95
C ASP A 390 2.68 -2.54 -32.96
N VAL A 391 3.42 -1.58 -33.52
CA VAL A 391 4.28 -0.67 -32.75
C VAL A 391 3.48 0.36 -31.96
N ASP A 392 2.32 0.79 -32.48
CA ASP A 392 1.48 1.78 -31.81
C ASP A 392 0.78 1.14 -30.60
N GLU A 393 0.29 -0.10 -30.74
CA GLU A 393 -0.20 -0.91 -29.62
C GLU A 393 0.89 -1.10 -28.54
N LEU A 394 2.13 -1.42 -28.93
CA LEU A 394 3.24 -1.52 -27.99
C LEU A 394 3.45 -0.20 -27.21
N ALA A 395 3.40 0.94 -27.89
CA ALA A 395 3.57 2.24 -27.26
C ALA A 395 2.44 2.57 -26.27
N GLU A 396 1.20 2.19 -26.60
CA GLU A 396 0.04 2.33 -25.72
C GLU A 396 0.18 1.47 -24.45
N GLU A 397 0.52 0.19 -24.60
CA GLU A 397 0.72 -0.73 -23.47
C GLU A 397 1.88 -0.28 -22.56
N VAL A 398 2.97 0.22 -23.14
CA VAL A 398 4.07 0.84 -22.37
C VAL A 398 3.59 2.09 -21.62
N ALA A 399 2.74 2.92 -22.23
CA ALA A 399 2.19 4.11 -21.57
C ALA A 399 1.29 3.74 -20.39
N VAL A 400 0.50 2.67 -20.50
CA VAL A 400 -0.34 2.11 -19.42
C VAL A 400 0.54 1.61 -18.29
N LEU A 401 1.56 0.79 -18.61
CA LEU A 401 2.50 0.24 -17.62
C LEU A 401 3.23 1.35 -16.84
N LEU A 402 3.64 2.43 -17.51
CA LEU A 402 4.29 3.56 -16.85
C LEU A 402 3.33 4.47 -16.06
N GLY A 403 2.01 4.33 -16.27
CA GLY A 403 0.99 5.25 -15.77
C GLY A 403 0.24 4.84 -14.50
N ARG A 404 0.25 3.56 -14.10
CA ARG A 404 -0.48 3.07 -12.92
C ARG A 404 0.42 2.19 -12.04
N PRO A 405 0.55 2.48 -10.73
CA PRO A 405 1.06 1.51 -9.77
C PRO A 405 -0.07 0.54 -9.35
N ALA A 406 0.15 -0.78 -9.50
CA ALA A 406 -0.71 -1.93 -9.10
C ALA A 406 -1.61 -2.56 -10.21
N PRO A 407 -2.09 -3.82 -10.04
CA PRO A 407 -1.60 -4.99 -10.79
C PRO A 407 -2.63 -5.57 -11.76
N GLY A 408 -2.14 -6.05 -12.91
CA GLY A 408 -2.91 -6.64 -14.00
C GLY A 408 -1.97 -6.74 -15.21
N THR A 409 -1.13 -7.79 -15.19
CA THR A 409 0.16 -7.83 -15.86
C THR A 409 0.08 -8.01 -17.38
N GLY A 410 0.58 -7.00 -18.10
CA GLY A 410 1.05 -7.13 -19.48
C GLY A 410 2.57 -7.19 -19.62
N LEU A 411 3.36 -7.21 -18.53
CA LEU A 411 4.82 -7.04 -18.64
C LEU A 411 5.47 -8.09 -19.55
N ASP A 412 5.17 -9.38 -19.40
CA ASP A 412 5.71 -10.42 -20.28
C ASP A 412 5.29 -10.20 -21.75
N ARG A 413 4.03 -9.81 -21.98
CA ARG A 413 3.48 -9.49 -23.32
C ARG A 413 4.19 -8.29 -23.94
N VAL A 414 4.45 -7.25 -23.15
CA VAL A 414 5.18 -6.04 -23.56
C VAL A 414 6.64 -6.36 -23.84
N LEU A 415 7.32 -7.13 -22.98
CA LEU A 415 8.71 -7.53 -23.19
C LEU A 415 8.87 -8.39 -24.46
N ASP A 416 7.95 -9.33 -24.69
CA ASP A 416 7.95 -10.16 -25.89
C ASP A 416 7.71 -9.33 -27.17
N GLY A 417 6.71 -8.45 -27.14
CA GLY A 417 6.44 -7.50 -28.23
C GLY A 417 7.63 -6.56 -28.47
N LEU A 418 8.26 -6.06 -27.41
CA LEU A 418 9.45 -5.21 -27.48
C LEU A 418 10.59 -5.93 -28.21
N VAL A 419 10.87 -7.19 -27.87
CA VAL A 419 11.93 -7.98 -28.53
C VAL A 419 11.60 -8.23 -30.00
N ARG A 420 10.40 -8.76 -30.31
CA ARG A 420 10.01 -9.09 -31.69
C ARG A 420 9.96 -7.87 -32.60
N LEU A 421 9.29 -6.80 -32.16
CA LEU A 421 9.10 -5.60 -32.98
C LEU A 421 10.41 -4.81 -33.13
N THR A 422 11.27 -4.81 -32.12
CA THR A 422 12.60 -4.18 -32.25
C THR A 422 13.49 -4.94 -33.23
N ALA A 423 13.41 -6.28 -33.25
CA ALA A 423 14.14 -7.11 -34.18
C ALA A 423 13.67 -6.94 -35.64
N ALA A 424 12.40 -6.54 -35.85
CA ALA A 424 11.81 -6.28 -37.16
C ALA A 424 12.00 -4.83 -37.64
N ASP A 425 11.71 -3.84 -36.80
CA ASP A 425 11.78 -2.41 -37.12
C ASP A 425 12.15 -1.57 -35.88
N GLY A 426 13.40 -1.72 -35.44
CA GLY A 426 13.97 -0.97 -34.31
C GLY A 426 13.77 0.56 -34.42
N PRO A 427 14.09 1.22 -35.54
CA PRO A 427 13.90 2.67 -35.68
C PRO A 427 12.46 3.13 -35.42
N ARG A 428 11.44 2.41 -35.93
CA ARG A 428 10.03 2.75 -35.69
C ARG A 428 9.66 2.56 -34.22
N VAL A 429 10.08 1.45 -33.60
CA VAL A 429 9.86 1.22 -32.15
C VAL A 429 10.49 2.33 -31.31
N HIS A 430 11.72 2.71 -31.62
CA HIS A 430 12.40 3.79 -30.90
C HIS A 430 11.66 5.12 -31.01
N ALA A 431 11.22 5.47 -32.21
CA ALA A 431 10.47 6.70 -32.47
C ALA A 431 9.13 6.73 -31.72
N ALA A 432 8.42 5.61 -31.64
CA ALA A 432 7.15 5.49 -30.93
C ALA A 432 7.31 5.53 -29.41
N LEU A 433 8.32 4.85 -28.85
CA LEU A 433 8.53 4.77 -27.40
C LEU A 433 9.16 6.03 -26.80
N THR A 434 10.01 6.73 -27.54
CA THR A 434 10.71 7.95 -27.06
C THR A 434 9.75 8.96 -26.40
N PRO A 435 8.67 9.44 -27.04
CA PRO A 435 7.77 10.41 -26.42
C PRO A 435 6.99 9.85 -25.21
N VAL A 436 6.78 8.53 -25.13
CA VAL A 436 6.10 7.89 -23.99
C VAL A 436 7.04 7.87 -22.78
N VAL A 437 8.27 7.41 -22.99
CA VAL A 437 9.32 7.37 -21.96
C VAL A 437 9.68 8.79 -21.52
N GLU A 438 9.93 9.73 -22.44
CA GLU A 438 10.27 11.11 -22.07
C GLU A 438 9.17 11.81 -21.25
N ARG A 439 7.89 11.55 -21.55
CA ARG A 439 6.77 12.12 -20.78
C ARG A 439 6.66 11.54 -19.37
N ARG A 440 7.07 10.29 -19.13
CA ARG A 440 6.78 9.55 -17.88
C ARG A 440 8.00 9.00 -17.13
N HIS A 441 9.22 9.09 -17.67
CA HIS A 441 10.46 8.53 -17.09
C HIS A 441 10.79 9.09 -15.70
N TRP A 442 10.42 10.35 -15.43
CA TRP A 442 10.66 10.98 -14.14
C TRP A 442 9.80 10.39 -13.02
N SER A 443 8.64 9.79 -13.33
CA SER A 443 7.81 9.16 -12.30
C SER A 443 8.47 7.92 -11.70
N TRP A 444 9.55 7.43 -12.35
CA TRP A 444 10.33 6.22 -12.07
C TRP A 444 11.78 6.49 -11.62
N ALA A 445 12.19 7.76 -11.60
CA ALA A 445 13.57 8.15 -11.35
C ALA A 445 13.80 8.54 -9.88
N GLU A 446 13.74 7.59 -8.96
CA GLU A 446 14.30 7.81 -7.61
C GLU A 446 14.44 6.49 -6.85
N GLN A 447 15.62 5.84 -6.96
CA GLN A 447 16.34 5.17 -5.86
C GLN A 447 17.80 4.98 -6.32
N ARG A 448 18.65 5.97 -6.07
CA ARG A 448 20.08 5.98 -6.50
C ARG A 448 20.97 4.92 -5.84
N HIS A 449 20.43 4.03 -5.01
CA HIS A 449 21.21 3.11 -4.18
C HIS A 449 21.24 1.65 -4.68
N ASP A 450 20.31 1.24 -5.58
CA ASP A 450 20.28 -0.12 -6.15
C ASP A 450 20.37 -0.06 -7.69
N PRO A 451 21.51 -0.43 -8.31
CA PRO A 451 21.67 -0.42 -9.76
C PRO A 451 20.79 -1.46 -10.48
N CYS A 452 20.22 -2.42 -9.75
CA CYS A 452 19.30 -3.45 -10.26
C CYS A 452 17.84 -3.22 -9.84
N CYS A 453 17.46 -1.98 -9.50
CA CYS A 453 16.07 -1.63 -9.25
C CYS A 453 15.20 -2.01 -10.46
N LEU A 454 14.17 -2.87 -10.28
CA LEU A 454 13.33 -3.36 -11.38
C LEU A 454 12.71 -2.24 -12.21
N ARG A 455 12.22 -1.19 -11.54
CA ARG A 455 11.61 -0.04 -12.21
C ARG A 455 12.64 0.70 -13.08
N ALA A 456 13.89 0.82 -12.63
CA ALA A 456 14.97 1.39 -13.45
C ALA A 456 15.31 0.48 -14.63
N LEU A 457 15.43 -0.84 -14.42
CA LEU A 457 15.71 -1.81 -15.48
C LEU A 457 14.64 -1.80 -16.58
N VAL A 458 13.36 -1.75 -16.21
CA VAL A 458 12.24 -1.68 -17.18
C VAL A 458 12.29 -0.40 -18.00
N VAL A 459 12.53 0.76 -17.37
CA VAL A 459 12.68 2.04 -18.09
C VAL A 459 13.91 2.03 -18.99
N ASP A 460 15.02 1.46 -18.53
CA ASP A 460 16.25 1.34 -19.32
C ASP A 460 16.08 0.45 -20.55
N LEU A 461 15.27 -0.62 -20.46
CA LEU A 461 14.88 -1.45 -21.60
C LEU A 461 14.13 -0.63 -22.64
N PHE A 462 13.10 0.13 -22.24
CA PHE A 462 12.34 0.98 -23.16
C PHE A 462 13.20 2.07 -23.82
N GLN A 463 14.19 2.61 -23.11
CA GLN A 463 15.14 3.57 -23.69
C GLN A 463 16.14 2.92 -24.66
N THR A 464 16.42 1.63 -24.49
CA THR A 464 17.41 0.89 -25.29
C THR A 464 16.77 0.27 -26.54
N ALA A 465 15.46 0.01 -26.51
CA ALA A 465 14.72 -0.55 -27.63
C ALA A 465 14.79 0.35 -28.88
N GLY A 466 15.28 -0.23 -29.97
CA GLY A 466 15.44 0.41 -31.28
C GLY A 466 16.47 1.55 -31.33
N ALA A 467 17.13 1.85 -30.21
CA ALA A 467 18.09 2.93 -30.11
C ALA A 467 19.37 2.58 -30.88
N ARG A 468 20.01 3.58 -31.48
CA ARG A 468 21.30 3.37 -32.14
C ARG A 468 22.31 2.76 -31.14
N PRO A 469 23.01 1.67 -31.50
CA PRO A 469 23.88 0.97 -30.58
C PRO A 469 25.00 1.91 -30.09
N LYS A 470 25.00 2.17 -28.79
CA LYS A 470 26.09 2.89 -28.10
C LYS A 470 26.89 1.85 -27.31
N PRO A 471 28.21 1.72 -27.50
CA PRO A 471 29.04 0.75 -26.79
C PRO A 471 28.83 0.80 -25.27
N GLN A 472 28.68 2.00 -24.69
CA GLN A 472 28.50 2.21 -23.26
C GLN A 472 27.20 1.61 -22.71
N ARG A 473 26.11 1.56 -23.51
CA ARG A 473 24.82 0.98 -23.08
C ARG A 473 24.89 -0.54 -23.05
N ARG A 474 25.51 -1.15 -24.07
CA ARG A 474 25.73 -2.59 -24.12
C ARG A 474 26.65 -3.05 -22.98
N SER A 475 27.78 -2.37 -22.78
CA SER A 475 28.68 -2.67 -21.66
C SER A 475 28.01 -2.55 -20.29
N ARG A 476 27.05 -1.64 -20.13
CA ARG A 476 26.25 -1.54 -18.90
C ARG A 476 25.38 -2.79 -18.69
N TRP A 477 24.65 -3.25 -19.71
CA TRP A 477 23.82 -4.46 -19.60
C TRP A 477 24.67 -5.71 -19.32
N GLU A 478 25.80 -5.85 -20.00
CA GLU A 478 26.76 -6.94 -19.77
C GLU A 478 27.31 -6.91 -18.33
N ALA A 479 27.67 -5.72 -17.81
CA ALA A 479 28.13 -5.56 -16.44
C ALA A 479 27.04 -5.88 -15.40
N LEU A 480 25.80 -5.45 -15.65
CA LEU A 480 24.66 -5.80 -14.80
C LEU A 480 24.41 -7.31 -14.82
N LEU A 481 24.49 -7.95 -16.00
CA LEU A 481 24.25 -9.40 -16.14
C LEU A 481 25.31 -10.20 -15.39
N ALA A 482 26.57 -9.79 -15.48
CA ALA A 482 27.67 -10.35 -14.71
C ALA A 482 27.51 -10.16 -13.20
N ALA A 483 26.88 -9.06 -12.75
CA ALA A 483 26.63 -8.81 -11.33
C ALA A 483 25.53 -9.69 -10.73
N VAL A 484 24.58 -10.18 -11.54
CA VAL A 484 23.42 -10.97 -11.09
C VAL A 484 23.55 -12.47 -11.35
N ARG A 485 24.58 -12.90 -12.09
CA ARG A 485 24.83 -14.30 -12.44
C ARG A 485 26.24 -14.74 -12.03
N ARG A 486 26.33 -15.86 -11.32
CA ARG A 486 27.59 -16.55 -11.01
C ARG A 486 27.82 -17.71 -11.99
N SER A 487 28.90 -17.67 -12.77
CA SER A 487 29.24 -18.74 -13.71
C SER A 487 29.65 -20.05 -13.02
N ASP A 488 30.32 -19.96 -11.87
CA ASP A 488 30.80 -21.12 -11.09
C ASP A 488 29.86 -21.40 -9.90
N ALA A 489 28.66 -21.92 -10.19
CA ALA A 489 27.69 -22.26 -9.14
C ALA A 489 28.11 -23.52 -8.36
N THR A 490 28.01 -23.48 -7.04
CA THR A 490 28.27 -24.61 -6.14
C THR A 490 27.03 -24.94 -5.31
N PRO A 491 26.99 -26.08 -4.59
CA PRO A 491 25.92 -26.35 -3.62
C PRO A 491 25.74 -25.28 -2.55
N SER A 492 26.80 -24.55 -2.19
CA SER A 492 26.75 -23.48 -1.20
C SER A 492 26.51 -22.09 -1.79
N ALA A 493 26.54 -21.95 -3.12
CA ALA A 493 26.56 -20.65 -3.78
C ALA A 493 25.72 -20.72 -5.09
N PRO A 494 24.43 -20.31 -5.06
CA PRO A 494 23.54 -20.43 -6.21
C PRO A 494 24.01 -19.55 -7.39
N GLU A 495 23.51 -19.87 -8.59
CA GLU A 495 23.80 -19.14 -9.82
C GLU A 495 23.19 -17.72 -9.79
N LEU A 496 22.02 -17.55 -9.18
CA LEU A 496 21.43 -16.22 -8.92
C LEU A 496 22.14 -15.53 -7.76
N VAL A 497 22.79 -14.40 -8.04
CA VAL A 497 23.56 -13.65 -7.03
C VAL A 497 22.63 -12.86 -6.11
N ALA A 498 22.85 -13.00 -4.81
CA ALA A 498 22.16 -12.24 -3.76
C ALA A 498 22.95 -10.96 -3.41
N ILE A 499 22.69 -9.85 -4.10
CA ILE A 499 23.31 -8.55 -3.78
C ILE A 499 22.78 -8.02 -2.43
N ASP A 500 21.46 -8.15 -2.21
CA ASP A 500 20.82 -7.93 -0.92
C ASP A 500 20.06 -9.20 -0.52
N PRO A 501 20.39 -9.85 0.61
CA PRO A 501 19.70 -11.04 1.07
C PRO A 501 18.20 -10.81 1.33
N ARG A 502 17.76 -9.57 1.54
CA ARG A 502 16.35 -9.19 1.75
C ARG A 502 15.50 -9.25 0.48
N VAL A 503 16.13 -9.24 -0.71
CA VAL A 503 15.42 -9.34 -1.98
C VAL A 503 15.04 -10.81 -2.21
N PRO A 504 13.76 -11.18 -2.36
CA PRO A 504 13.38 -12.58 -2.56
C PRO A 504 13.91 -13.17 -3.88
N PRO A 505 14.19 -14.49 -3.94
CA PRO A 505 14.75 -15.13 -5.13
C PRO A 505 13.95 -14.90 -6.42
N ALA A 506 12.61 -14.93 -6.38
CA ALA A 506 11.78 -14.62 -7.56
C ALA A 506 12.05 -13.21 -8.13
N HIS A 507 12.27 -12.23 -7.24
CA HIS A 507 12.62 -10.87 -7.65
C HIS A 507 14.02 -10.79 -8.26
N ARG A 508 14.99 -11.59 -7.75
CA ARG A 508 16.34 -11.70 -8.33
C ARG A 508 16.32 -12.35 -9.71
N LEU A 509 15.51 -13.39 -9.90
CA LEU A 509 15.31 -14.03 -11.20
C LEU A 509 14.75 -13.04 -12.23
N LEU A 510 13.77 -12.22 -11.83
CA LEU A 510 13.24 -11.16 -12.70
C LEU A 510 14.30 -10.13 -13.08
N ARG A 511 15.15 -9.70 -12.13
CA ARG A 511 16.29 -8.81 -12.42
C ARG A 511 17.25 -9.43 -13.43
N ALA A 512 17.61 -10.70 -13.23
CA ALA A 512 18.52 -11.43 -14.11
C ALA A 512 17.95 -11.55 -15.53
N ARG A 513 16.67 -11.90 -15.64
CA ARG A 513 15.97 -11.99 -16.93
C ARG A 513 15.87 -10.64 -17.65
N LEU A 514 15.44 -9.58 -16.97
CA LEU A 514 15.36 -8.24 -17.59
C LEU A 514 16.73 -7.77 -18.09
N THR A 515 17.79 -8.09 -17.34
CA THR A 515 19.15 -7.72 -17.71
C THR A 515 19.65 -8.50 -18.92
N GLU A 516 19.36 -9.81 -18.99
CA GLU A 516 19.64 -10.64 -20.17
C GLU A 516 18.89 -10.14 -21.41
N ILE A 517 17.60 -9.80 -21.28
CA ILE A 517 16.82 -9.19 -22.36
C ILE A 517 17.52 -7.92 -22.84
N GLY A 518 18.01 -7.07 -21.92
CA GLY A 518 18.72 -5.84 -22.27
C GLY A 518 20.03 -6.05 -23.03
N VAL A 519 20.73 -7.16 -22.80
CA VAL A 519 21.96 -7.53 -23.54
C VAL A 519 21.65 -7.87 -25.00
N HIS A 520 20.59 -8.65 -25.22
CA HIS A 520 20.20 -9.15 -26.55
C HIS A 520 19.20 -8.24 -27.27
N LEU A 521 18.72 -7.18 -26.61
CA LEU A 521 17.81 -6.21 -27.18
C LEU A 521 18.47 -5.52 -28.39
N ASN A 522 17.76 -5.50 -29.52
CA ASN A 522 18.21 -5.05 -30.86
C ASN A 522 18.98 -6.08 -31.71
N GLU A 523 19.17 -7.32 -31.26
CA GLU A 523 19.69 -8.37 -32.13
C GLU A 523 18.68 -8.70 -33.25
N PRO A 524 19.09 -8.65 -34.54
CA PRO A 524 18.16 -8.82 -35.65
C PRO A 524 17.64 -10.26 -35.75
N GLY A 525 16.36 -10.41 -36.10
CA GLY A 525 15.72 -11.72 -36.34
C GLY A 525 15.48 -12.58 -35.10
N HIS A 526 15.39 -12.00 -33.90
CA HIS A 526 14.98 -12.73 -32.70
C HIS A 526 13.48 -13.07 -32.76
N PRO A 527 13.06 -14.35 -32.62
CA PRO A 527 11.66 -14.75 -32.81
C PRO A 527 10.70 -14.39 -31.66
N GLY A 528 11.17 -13.67 -30.65
CA GLY A 528 10.46 -13.41 -29.39
C GLY A 528 11.03 -14.15 -28.18
N LEU A 529 10.38 -14.01 -27.03
CA LEU A 529 10.83 -14.59 -25.75
C LEU A 529 10.25 -15.99 -25.56
N LEU A 530 11.10 -16.93 -25.14
CA LEU A 530 10.74 -18.31 -24.87
C LEU A 530 9.78 -18.43 -23.69
N ALA A 531 9.94 -17.57 -22.68
CA ALA A 531 9.18 -17.65 -21.44
C ALA A 531 7.79 -17.01 -21.49
N THR A 532 7.38 -16.38 -22.59
CA THR A 532 6.08 -15.68 -22.69
C THR A 532 4.94 -16.62 -22.32
N PRO A 533 4.13 -16.35 -21.28
CA PRO A 533 3.15 -17.32 -20.80
C PRO A 533 2.05 -17.57 -21.84
N THR A 534 1.44 -18.76 -21.82
CA THR A 534 0.27 -19.12 -22.64
C THR A 534 -1.03 -19.01 -21.84
N SER A 535 -0.94 -18.91 -20.51
CA SER A 535 -2.07 -18.71 -19.60
C SER A 535 -1.89 -17.45 -18.76
N ALA A 536 -2.98 -16.81 -18.36
CA ALA A 536 -2.99 -15.56 -17.60
C ALA A 536 -2.31 -15.69 -16.23
N ASN A 537 -2.31 -16.87 -15.61
CA ASN A 537 -1.63 -17.15 -14.35
C ASN A 537 -0.11 -17.37 -14.49
N GLY A 538 0.43 -17.29 -15.70
CA GLY A 538 1.86 -17.42 -15.97
C GLY A 538 2.32 -18.81 -16.44
N LEU A 539 1.43 -19.80 -16.53
CA LEU A 539 1.77 -21.12 -17.08
C LEU A 539 2.18 -21.03 -18.56
N LEU A 540 3.06 -21.94 -18.94
CA LEU A 540 3.53 -22.12 -20.32
C LEU A 540 3.21 -23.53 -20.80
N ASP A 541 2.48 -23.62 -21.91
CA ASP A 541 2.24 -24.86 -22.63
C ASP A 541 3.59 -25.45 -23.10
N PRO A 542 3.93 -26.68 -22.68
CA PRO A 542 5.14 -27.37 -23.12
C PRO A 542 5.32 -27.42 -24.65
N LEU A 543 4.23 -27.60 -25.41
CA LEU A 543 4.31 -27.65 -26.88
C LEU A 543 4.61 -26.28 -27.48
N ALA A 544 4.02 -25.21 -26.94
CA ALA A 544 4.34 -23.85 -27.37
C ALA A 544 5.82 -23.52 -27.13
N LEU A 545 6.43 -24.03 -26.06
CA LEU A 545 7.88 -23.87 -25.84
C LEU A 545 8.71 -24.65 -26.87
N VAL A 546 8.32 -25.87 -27.22
CA VAL A 546 8.98 -26.65 -28.30
C VAL A 546 8.91 -25.90 -29.63
N GLU A 547 7.75 -25.35 -29.98
CA GLU A 547 7.58 -24.55 -31.20
C GLU A 547 8.45 -23.30 -31.20
N ARG A 548 8.53 -22.57 -30.08
CA ARG A 548 9.41 -21.39 -29.95
C ARG A 548 10.89 -21.76 -30.05
N LEU A 549 11.31 -22.89 -29.50
CA LEU A 549 12.67 -23.39 -29.64
C LEU A 549 12.97 -23.83 -31.08
N ALA A 550 12.01 -24.43 -31.79
CA ALA A 550 12.15 -24.75 -33.20
C ALA A 550 12.31 -23.49 -34.06
N LEU A 551 11.53 -22.43 -33.78
CA LEU A 551 11.63 -21.13 -34.44
C LEU A 551 12.96 -20.41 -34.14
N LEU A 552 13.53 -20.63 -32.95
CA LEU A 552 14.84 -20.09 -32.59
C LEU A 552 15.99 -20.73 -33.39
N GLY A 553 15.84 -22.00 -33.80
CA GLY A 553 16.83 -22.74 -34.58
C GLY A 553 18.16 -22.89 -33.85
N ASP A 554 19.28 -22.70 -34.58
CA ASP A 554 20.63 -22.85 -34.04
C ASP A 554 21.10 -21.66 -33.17
N ARG A 555 20.26 -20.64 -32.98
CA ARG A 555 20.60 -19.49 -32.12
C ARG A 555 20.66 -19.92 -30.66
N ALA A 556 21.61 -19.37 -29.92
CA ALA A 556 21.72 -19.62 -28.49
C ALA A 556 20.50 -19.03 -27.75
N ALA A 557 19.80 -19.87 -27.00
CA ALA A 557 18.73 -19.41 -26.12
C ALA A 557 19.29 -18.59 -24.96
N GLY A 558 18.62 -17.48 -24.62
CA GLY A 558 18.88 -16.74 -23.40
C GLY A 558 18.81 -17.67 -22.19
N HIS A 559 19.82 -17.63 -21.32
CA HIS A 559 19.93 -18.54 -20.20
C HIS A 559 18.79 -18.33 -19.20
N TRP A 560 18.53 -17.08 -18.81
CA TRP A 560 17.48 -16.71 -17.86
C TRP A 560 16.09 -16.73 -18.46
N ASP A 561 15.94 -16.39 -19.74
CA ASP A 561 14.66 -16.53 -20.43
C ASP A 561 14.27 -18.01 -20.60
N LEU A 562 15.19 -18.89 -21.02
CA LEU A 562 14.92 -20.33 -21.03
C LEU A 562 14.69 -20.87 -19.61
N THR A 563 15.44 -20.42 -18.60
CA THR A 563 15.19 -20.82 -17.20
C THR A 563 13.78 -20.45 -16.76
N GLN A 564 13.33 -19.22 -17.05
CA GLN A 564 11.98 -18.77 -16.75
C GLN A 564 10.92 -19.59 -17.50
N ALA A 565 11.18 -19.96 -18.76
CA ALA A 565 10.29 -20.82 -19.53
C ALA A 565 10.11 -22.19 -18.88
N LEU A 566 11.22 -22.82 -18.46
CA LEU A 566 11.22 -24.12 -17.78
C LEU A 566 10.47 -24.10 -16.44
N LEU A 567 10.60 -23.01 -15.68
CA LEU A 567 9.91 -22.81 -14.40
C LEU A 567 8.39 -22.57 -14.54
N ARG A 568 7.92 -22.24 -15.74
CA ARG A 568 6.50 -22.02 -16.06
C ARG A 568 5.79 -23.26 -16.57
N LEU A 569 6.52 -24.36 -16.80
CA LEU A 569 5.95 -25.62 -17.26
C LEU A 569 5.12 -26.28 -16.14
N PRO A 570 4.03 -26.98 -16.49
CA PRO A 570 3.27 -27.75 -15.51
C PRO A 570 4.10 -28.89 -14.91
N ALA A 571 3.72 -29.34 -13.71
CA ALA A 571 4.46 -30.38 -12.98
C ALA A 571 4.43 -31.75 -13.66
N THR A 572 3.36 -32.05 -14.40
CA THR A 572 3.19 -33.30 -15.15
C THR A 572 3.10 -32.99 -16.64
N VAL A 573 3.96 -33.62 -17.43
CA VAL A 573 4.01 -33.48 -18.89
C VAL A 573 4.18 -34.87 -19.50
N GLU A 574 3.53 -35.11 -20.63
CA GLU A 574 3.66 -36.36 -21.38
C GLU A 574 5.08 -36.54 -21.95
N GLU A 575 5.63 -37.76 -21.88
CA GLU A 575 6.99 -38.07 -22.37
C GLU A 575 7.16 -37.73 -23.86
N ALA A 576 6.09 -37.81 -24.65
CA ALA A 576 6.10 -37.43 -26.07
C ALA A 576 6.57 -35.98 -26.31
N VAL A 577 6.36 -35.07 -25.36
CA VAL A 577 6.86 -33.69 -25.46
C VAL A 577 8.38 -33.64 -25.25
N ALA A 578 8.92 -34.44 -24.32
CA ALA A 578 10.36 -34.54 -24.10
C ALA A 578 11.08 -35.15 -25.31
N GLU A 579 10.46 -36.12 -25.98
CA GLU A 579 10.94 -36.66 -27.26
C GLU A 579 10.99 -35.60 -28.36
N LYS A 580 9.91 -34.83 -28.53
CA LYS A 580 9.87 -33.72 -29.50
C LYS A 580 10.94 -32.66 -29.21
N ALA A 581 11.14 -32.30 -27.94
CA ALA A 581 12.17 -31.34 -27.53
C ALA A 581 13.59 -31.86 -27.84
N ALA A 582 13.86 -33.14 -27.58
CA ALA A 582 15.14 -33.77 -27.90
C ALA A 582 15.38 -33.86 -29.42
N ALA A 583 14.33 -34.11 -30.20
CA ALA A 583 14.39 -34.20 -31.66
C ALA A 583 14.78 -32.88 -32.35
N LEU A 584 14.68 -31.73 -31.67
CA LEU A 584 15.18 -30.46 -32.19
C LEU A 584 16.70 -30.46 -32.42
N GLY A 585 17.46 -31.33 -31.73
CA GLY A 585 18.92 -31.43 -31.91
C GLY A 585 19.73 -30.25 -31.37
N THR A 586 19.09 -29.26 -30.73
CA THR A 586 19.75 -28.07 -30.18
C THR A 586 20.08 -28.22 -28.69
N PRO A 587 21.08 -27.51 -28.14
CA PRO A 587 21.37 -27.52 -26.70
C PRO A 587 20.17 -27.10 -25.84
N ALA A 588 19.36 -26.15 -26.33
CA ALA A 588 18.15 -25.70 -25.63
C ALA A 588 17.06 -26.78 -25.62
N GLY A 589 16.86 -27.49 -26.74
CA GLY A 589 15.94 -28.64 -26.83
C GLY A 589 16.36 -29.78 -25.91
N GLN A 590 17.66 -30.08 -25.83
CA GLN A 590 18.21 -31.07 -24.89
C GLN A 590 17.99 -30.66 -23.42
N ARG A 591 18.18 -29.37 -23.09
CA ARG A 591 17.92 -28.86 -21.74
C ARG A 591 16.44 -28.98 -21.37
N LEU A 592 15.52 -28.69 -22.30
CA LEU A 592 14.09 -28.88 -22.09
C LEU A 592 13.73 -30.35 -21.88
N ALA A 593 14.23 -31.24 -22.74
CA ALA A 593 13.97 -32.67 -22.62
C ALA A 593 14.50 -33.24 -21.28
N ALA A 594 15.70 -32.83 -20.86
CA ALA A 594 16.28 -33.22 -19.57
C ALA A 594 15.46 -32.69 -18.38
N TRP A 595 14.95 -31.46 -18.47
CA TRP A 595 14.09 -30.87 -17.45
C TRP A 595 12.77 -31.64 -17.29
N LEU A 596 12.11 -31.96 -18.41
CA LEU A 596 10.86 -32.71 -18.42
C LEU A 596 11.03 -34.12 -17.84
N ARG A 597 12.07 -34.85 -18.27
CA ARG A 597 12.38 -36.19 -17.73
C ARG A 597 12.81 -36.17 -16.27
N GLY A 598 13.43 -35.08 -15.84
CA GLY A 598 13.83 -34.87 -14.45
C GLY A 598 12.69 -34.47 -13.50
N GLY A 599 11.45 -34.33 -14.00
CA GLY A 599 10.30 -33.92 -13.19
C GLY A 599 10.26 -32.42 -12.84
N GLY A 600 11.07 -31.61 -13.51
CA GLY A 600 11.12 -30.15 -13.33
C GLY A 600 11.66 -29.70 -11.98
N LEU A 601 11.13 -28.57 -11.47
CA LEU A 601 11.49 -28.04 -10.15
C LEU A 601 10.66 -28.75 -9.06
N PRO A 602 11.27 -29.43 -8.08
CA PRO A 602 10.51 -30.13 -7.04
C PRO A 602 9.88 -29.15 -6.04
N GLN A 603 8.91 -29.65 -5.27
CA GLN A 603 8.33 -28.89 -4.16
C GLN A 603 9.29 -28.88 -2.96
N PRO A 604 9.49 -27.74 -2.28
CA PRO A 604 10.37 -27.66 -1.12
C PRO A 604 9.72 -28.28 0.12
N VAL A 605 10.55 -28.59 1.12
CA VAL A 605 10.07 -28.81 2.48
C VAL A 605 9.80 -27.44 3.12
N MET A 606 8.58 -27.25 3.61
CA MET A 606 8.16 -26.02 4.28
C MET A 606 8.02 -26.26 5.77
N TRP A 607 8.37 -25.25 6.57
CA TRP A 607 8.05 -25.20 7.99
C TRP A 607 7.63 -23.79 8.38
N VAL A 608 6.97 -23.67 9.53
CA VAL A 608 6.61 -22.39 10.12
C VAL A 608 7.36 -22.21 11.43
N GLU A 609 7.94 -21.03 11.61
CA GLU A 609 8.71 -20.67 12.79
C GLU A 609 8.26 -19.31 13.34
N THR A 610 8.23 -19.17 14.66
CA THR A 610 8.02 -17.89 15.32
C THR A 610 9.34 -17.14 15.38
N VAL A 611 9.41 -16.03 14.65
CA VAL A 611 10.58 -15.16 14.59
C VAL A 611 10.38 -14.00 15.56
N HIS A 612 11.35 -13.79 16.43
CA HIS A 612 11.33 -12.69 17.40
C HIS A 612 11.98 -11.43 16.84
N ARG A 613 11.52 -10.28 17.33
CA ARG A 613 12.11 -8.99 17.00
C ARG A 613 13.59 -8.94 17.38
N ARG A 614 14.46 -8.63 16.41
CA ARG A 614 15.89 -8.39 16.65
C ARG A 614 16.09 -7.27 17.68
N PRO A 615 17.21 -7.24 18.43
CA PRO A 615 17.54 -6.10 19.28
C PRO A 615 17.68 -4.80 18.47
N SER A 616 17.39 -3.67 19.13
CA SER A 616 17.57 -2.33 18.56
C SER A 616 19.06 -2.09 18.26
N GLN A 617 19.37 -1.61 17.05
CA GLN A 617 20.73 -1.23 16.66
C GLN A 617 21.07 0.22 17.04
N GLY A 618 20.17 0.94 17.74
CA GLY A 618 20.42 2.29 18.23
C GLY A 618 19.16 3.17 18.22
N ARG A 619 19.32 4.40 18.72
CA ARG A 619 18.21 5.35 18.96
C ARG A 619 17.43 5.76 17.71
N HIS A 620 18.00 5.59 16.51
CA HIS A 620 17.39 5.97 15.22
C HIS A 620 16.95 4.77 14.38
N ASP A 621 16.94 3.57 14.95
CA ASP A 621 16.52 2.33 14.29
C ASP A 621 15.00 2.28 14.14
N TRP A 622 14.48 3.05 13.18
CA TRP A 622 13.04 3.17 12.93
C TRP A 622 12.41 1.83 12.53
N GLU A 623 13.17 0.94 11.88
CA GLU A 623 12.70 -0.40 11.53
C GLU A 623 12.36 -1.20 12.79
N PHE A 624 13.24 -1.18 13.80
CA PHE A 624 13.02 -1.82 15.10
C PHE A 624 11.71 -1.39 15.76
N TYR A 625 11.45 -0.08 15.82
CA TYR A 625 10.26 0.45 16.50
C TYR A 625 8.95 0.18 15.78
N LEU A 626 9.00 -0.16 14.50
CA LEU A 626 7.83 -0.56 13.74
C LEU A 626 7.66 -2.09 13.64
N MET A 627 8.64 -2.89 14.04
CA MET A 627 8.54 -4.35 14.02
C MET A 627 7.67 -4.87 15.19
N PRO A 628 6.78 -5.85 14.94
CA PRO A 628 6.07 -6.55 16.00
C PRO A 628 7.06 -7.30 16.91
N PRO A 629 6.69 -7.64 18.16
CA PRO A 629 7.55 -8.38 19.07
C PRO A 629 7.92 -9.78 18.54
N GLU A 630 6.99 -10.41 17.83
CA GLU A 630 7.17 -11.69 17.18
C GLU A 630 6.27 -11.80 15.95
N ARG A 631 6.59 -12.72 15.05
CA ARG A 631 5.80 -13.04 13.87
C ARG A 631 6.04 -14.48 13.46
N MET A 632 4.98 -15.20 13.08
CA MET A 632 5.14 -16.50 12.43
C MET A 632 5.46 -16.30 10.95
N LEU A 633 6.56 -16.88 10.48
CA LEU A 633 7.00 -16.85 9.09
C LEU A 633 7.26 -18.29 8.59
N ALA A 634 7.28 -18.46 7.27
CA ALA A 634 7.55 -19.74 6.63
C ALA A 634 9.00 -19.80 6.16
N GLY A 635 9.66 -20.92 6.43
CA GLY A 635 10.96 -21.28 5.88
C GLY A 635 10.83 -22.32 4.77
N LEU A 636 11.79 -22.33 3.84
CA LEU A 636 11.89 -23.25 2.72
C LEU A 636 13.27 -23.91 2.69
N ARG A 637 13.30 -25.22 2.44
CA ARG A 637 14.51 -25.97 2.12
C ARG A 637 14.25 -26.91 0.93
N PRO A 638 15.24 -27.12 0.06
CA PRO A 638 15.11 -28.12 -1.00
C PRO A 638 14.92 -29.53 -0.41
N PRO A 639 14.27 -30.45 -1.14
CA PRO A 639 14.24 -31.87 -0.76
C PRO A 639 15.64 -32.44 -0.57
N GLU A 640 15.74 -33.48 0.25
CA GLU A 640 17.01 -34.17 0.50
C GLU A 640 17.64 -34.64 -0.82
N GLY A 641 18.94 -34.37 -0.99
CA GLY A 641 19.69 -34.70 -2.20
C GLY A 641 19.46 -33.77 -3.41
N TYR A 642 18.54 -32.81 -3.34
CA TYR A 642 18.33 -31.85 -4.43
C TYR A 642 19.29 -30.65 -4.34
N HIS A 643 19.96 -30.36 -5.44
CA HIS A 643 20.81 -29.17 -5.57
C HIS A 643 19.97 -27.96 -6.02
N ASP A 644 19.71 -27.03 -5.10
CA ASP A 644 19.00 -25.78 -5.38
C ASP A 644 19.88 -24.77 -6.15
N ARG A 645 20.15 -25.08 -7.42
CA ARG A 645 21.02 -24.30 -8.32
C ARG A 645 20.68 -22.81 -8.35
N TYR A 646 19.41 -22.46 -8.26
CA TYR A 646 18.92 -21.08 -8.39
C TYR A 646 18.66 -20.41 -7.04
N GLY A 647 18.70 -21.14 -5.92
CA GLY A 647 18.35 -20.62 -4.60
C GLY A 647 16.85 -20.30 -4.45
N LEU A 648 15.98 -20.94 -5.24
CA LEU A 648 14.53 -20.69 -5.24
C LEU A 648 13.84 -21.50 -4.13
N LEU A 649 14.41 -22.64 -3.73
CA LEU A 649 13.80 -23.53 -2.74
C LEU A 649 14.35 -23.30 -1.33
N THR A 650 15.20 -22.28 -1.16
CA THR A 650 15.87 -21.97 0.11
C THR A 650 15.47 -20.59 0.59
N THR A 651 14.84 -20.50 1.76
CA THR A 651 14.49 -19.24 2.42
C THR A 651 14.44 -19.44 3.92
N GLU A 652 15.23 -18.69 4.66
CA GLU A 652 15.22 -18.72 6.12
C GLU A 652 14.25 -17.65 6.65
N PRO A 653 13.41 -17.97 7.65
CA PRO A 653 12.46 -17.04 8.26
C PRO A 653 13.22 -16.06 9.18
N GLY A 654 13.86 -15.03 8.60
CA GLY A 654 14.76 -14.13 9.34
C GLY A 654 14.49 -12.63 9.21
N THR A 655 13.64 -12.20 8.27
CA THR A 655 13.42 -10.77 8.01
C THR A 655 11.96 -10.35 8.27
N LEU A 656 11.75 -9.65 9.39
CA LEU A 656 10.46 -9.02 9.75
C LEU A 656 10.17 -7.74 8.93
N TRP A 657 11.09 -7.35 8.04
CA TRP A 657 11.01 -6.18 7.18
C TRP A 657 10.78 -6.60 5.74
N ALA A 658 9.82 -5.95 5.08
CA ALA A 658 9.60 -6.07 3.66
C ALA A 658 9.75 -4.69 3.03
N GLY A 659 10.74 -4.52 2.15
CA GLY A 659 10.98 -3.27 1.40
C GLY A 659 10.58 -3.34 -0.08
N HIS A 660 10.15 -4.50 -0.57
CA HIS A 660 9.96 -4.76 -2.01
C HIS A 660 8.50 -5.08 -2.35
N HIS A 661 7.60 -4.14 -2.08
CA HIS A 661 6.16 -4.35 -2.28
C HIS A 661 5.69 -4.13 -3.73
N GLU A 662 6.33 -3.23 -4.47
CA GLU A 662 5.77 -2.70 -5.73
C GLU A 662 5.61 -3.74 -6.85
N TRP A 663 6.43 -4.80 -6.85
CA TRP A 663 6.47 -5.81 -7.92
C TRP A 663 6.15 -7.24 -7.46
N ALA A 664 5.73 -7.41 -6.20
CA ALA A 664 5.41 -8.73 -5.66
C ALA A 664 4.26 -9.43 -6.39
N HIS A 665 3.36 -8.65 -6.99
CA HIS A 665 2.25 -9.12 -7.82
C HIS A 665 2.71 -9.87 -9.09
N LEU A 666 3.98 -9.74 -9.52
CA LEU A 666 4.52 -10.50 -10.65
C LEU A 666 4.96 -11.91 -10.25
N TRP A 667 5.25 -12.16 -8.98
CA TRP A 667 5.90 -13.40 -8.54
C TRP A 667 5.05 -14.67 -8.74
N PRO A 668 3.70 -14.66 -8.61
CA PRO A 668 2.89 -15.82 -8.95
C PRO A 668 3.13 -16.30 -10.38
N ALA A 669 3.23 -15.40 -11.35
CA ALA A 669 3.51 -15.73 -12.75
C ALA A 669 4.97 -16.10 -13.03
N ILE A 670 5.88 -15.91 -12.07
CA ILE A 670 7.29 -16.36 -12.17
C ILE A 670 7.39 -17.84 -11.82
N LEU A 671 6.63 -18.30 -10.83
CA LEU A 671 6.61 -19.68 -10.35
C LEU A 671 5.16 -20.20 -10.25
N PRO A 672 4.44 -20.31 -11.39
CA PRO A 672 3.02 -20.63 -11.37
C PRO A 672 2.70 -22.01 -10.77
N GLY A 673 3.65 -22.96 -10.78
CA GLY A 673 3.52 -24.30 -10.18
C GLY A 673 4.00 -24.43 -8.73
N HIS A 674 4.41 -23.33 -8.10
CA HIS A 674 5.00 -23.33 -6.75
C HIS A 674 4.40 -22.22 -5.89
N ARG A 675 3.06 -22.10 -5.87
CA ARG A 675 2.37 -21.05 -5.11
C ARG A 675 2.75 -21.01 -3.63
N GLY A 676 3.08 -22.14 -2.99
CA GLY A 676 3.60 -22.14 -1.62
C GLY A 676 5.00 -21.53 -1.44
N VAL A 677 5.89 -21.65 -2.44
CA VAL A 677 7.19 -20.95 -2.46
C VAL A 677 6.98 -19.44 -2.52
N VAL A 678 6.10 -19.00 -3.42
CA VAL A 678 5.79 -17.57 -3.57
C VAL A 678 5.05 -17.04 -2.33
N ALA A 679 4.18 -17.84 -1.72
CA ALA A 679 3.54 -17.51 -0.45
C ALA A 679 4.59 -17.27 0.65
N ALA A 680 5.61 -18.12 0.77
CA ALA A 680 6.69 -17.92 1.76
C ALA A 680 7.46 -16.61 1.53
N TYR A 681 7.75 -16.24 0.26
CA TYR A 681 8.41 -14.97 -0.06
C TYR A 681 7.56 -13.73 0.26
N THR A 682 6.24 -13.85 0.08
CA THR A 682 5.30 -12.74 0.25
C THR A 682 4.76 -12.62 1.67
N LEU A 683 4.89 -13.68 2.48
CA LEU A 683 4.35 -13.74 3.83
C LEU A 683 4.77 -12.57 4.73
N PRO A 684 6.02 -12.05 4.71
CA PRO A 684 6.36 -10.85 5.47
C PRO A 684 5.53 -9.61 5.09
N MET A 685 5.13 -9.50 3.81
CA MET A 685 4.27 -8.43 3.31
C MET A 685 2.81 -8.63 3.74
N VAL A 686 2.29 -9.84 3.58
CA VAL A 686 0.91 -10.18 3.97
C VAL A 686 0.73 -10.01 5.48
N ALA A 687 1.67 -10.50 6.29
CA ALA A 687 1.66 -10.34 7.75
C ALA A 687 1.66 -8.85 8.18
N ALA A 688 2.39 -7.99 7.46
CA ALA A 688 2.42 -6.56 7.73
C ALA A 688 1.06 -5.87 7.58
N THR A 689 0.11 -6.46 6.83
CA THR A 689 -1.26 -5.94 6.71
C THR A 689 -2.09 -6.15 7.98
N ALA A 690 -1.74 -7.14 8.79
CA ALA A 690 -2.40 -7.44 10.06
C ALA A 690 -1.82 -6.60 11.21
N ASP A 691 -0.49 -6.55 11.31
CA ASP A 691 0.23 -6.06 12.51
C ASP A 691 0.87 -4.66 12.36
N ARG A 692 1.13 -4.17 11.12
CA ARG A 692 1.92 -2.94 10.85
C ARG A 692 1.18 -1.83 10.10
N ASP A 693 -0.14 -1.92 9.97
CA ASP A 693 -0.96 -0.91 9.27
C ASP A 693 -0.53 -0.70 7.80
N GLN A 694 0.03 -1.73 7.17
CA GLN A 694 0.35 -1.73 5.75
C GLN A 694 -0.88 -2.13 4.92
N ALA A 695 -1.01 -1.60 3.72
CA ALA A 695 -2.11 -1.91 2.80
C ALA A 695 -1.60 -2.60 1.53
N GLY A 696 -2.43 -3.45 0.93
CA GLY A 696 -2.20 -4.06 -0.39
C GLY A 696 -1.31 -5.29 -0.37
N GLY A 697 -0.80 -5.72 0.80
CA GLY A 697 0.01 -6.92 0.92
C GLY A 697 -0.78 -8.20 0.63
N ALA A 698 -2.08 -8.25 0.94
CA ALA A 698 -2.91 -9.44 0.71
C ALA A 698 -3.52 -9.49 -0.71
N ALA A 699 -3.38 -8.41 -1.51
CA ALA A 699 -3.89 -8.35 -2.89
C ALA A 699 -3.29 -9.41 -3.83
N LEU A 700 -2.19 -10.06 -3.42
CA LEU A 700 -1.56 -11.16 -4.15
C LEU A 700 -2.18 -12.54 -3.85
N LEU A 701 -2.96 -12.69 -2.78
CA LEU A 701 -3.51 -13.98 -2.37
C LEU A 701 -4.45 -14.60 -3.45
N PRO A 702 -5.34 -13.84 -4.11
CA PRO A 702 -6.13 -14.38 -5.22
C PRO A 702 -5.26 -14.89 -6.37
N LEU A 703 -4.20 -14.17 -6.72
CA LEU A 703 -3.25 -14.59 -7.76
C LEU A 703 -2.50 -15.88 -7.40
N LEU A 704 -2.23 -16.10 -6.11
CA LEU A 704 -1.66 -17.36 -5.62
C LEU A 704 -2.67 -18.50 -5.66
N ALA A 705 -3.95 -18.23 -5.40
CA ALA A 705 -5.01 -19.22 -5.48
C ALA A 705 -5.28 -19.68 -6.93
N GLU A 706 -5.06 -18.80 -7.91
CA GLU A 706 -5.08 -19.14 -9.35
C GLU A 706 -3.85 -19.93 -9.83
N GLY A 707 -2.77 -19.94 -9.03
CA GLY A 707 -1.57 -20.73 -9.29
C GLY A 707 -1.79 -22.22 -9.06
N THR A 708 -0.93 -23.05 -9.63
CA THR A 708 -0.92 -24.51 -9.47
C THR A 708 0.14 -24.97 -8.46
N GLY A 709 0.09 -26.26 -8.12
CA GLY A 709 0.95 -26.88 -7.11
C GLY A 709 0.44 -26.68 -5.67
N PRO A 710 1.07 -27.29 -4.66
CA PRO A 710 0.64 -27.15 -3.27
C PRO A 710 0.89 -25.72 -2.77
N GLY A 711 -0.12 -25.14 -2.11
CA GLY A 711 0.04 -23.92 -1.31
C GLY A 711 0.75 -24.19 0.01
N GLY A 712 0.34 -25.28 0.67
CA GLY A 712 0.90 -25.72 1.93
C GLY A 712 0.80 -24.67 3.04
N MET A 713 1.56 -24.93 4.11
CA MET A 713 1.52 -24.14 5.36
C MET A 713 1.81 -22.65 5.15
N ALA A 714 2.61 -22.30 4.14
CA ALA A 714 2.96 -20.92 3.85
C ALA A 714 1.76 -20.13 3.31
N LEU A 715 0.98 -20.72 2.40
CA LEU A 715 -0.20 -20.08 1.83
C LEU A 715 -1.34 -19.99 2.86
N ASP A 716 -1.58 -21.07 3.60
CA ASP A 716 -2.62 -21.09 4.65
C ASP A 716 -2.33 -20.06 5.76
N LEU A 717 -1.06 -19.91 6.15
CA LEU A 717 -0.64 -18.87 7.10
C LEU A 717 -0.78 -17.46 6.50
N ALA A 718 -0.51 -17.28 5.20
CA ALA A 718 -0.73 -16.01 4.53
C ALA A 718 -2.22 -15.62 4.50
N VAL A 719 -3.11 -16.59 4.22
CA VAL A 719 -4.57 -16.41 4.32
C VAL A 719 -4.97 -16.04 5.75
N ALA A 720 -4.43 -16.72 6.77
CA ALA A 720 -4.68 -16.39 8.18
C ALA A 720 -4.35 -14.92 8.53
N TYR A 721 -3.19 -14.41 8.08
CA TYR A 721 -2.84 -12.99 8.25
C TYR A 721 -3.77 -12.07 7.46
N GLY A 722 -4.09 -12.42 6.21
CA GLY A 722 -4.96 -11.64 5.32
C GLY A 722 -6.38 -11.47 5.88
N LEU A 723 -6.97 -12.52 6.47
CA LEU A 723 -8.26 -12.45 7.17
C LEU A 723 -8.22 -11.47 8.36
N GLY A 724 -7.06 -11.33 9.00
CA GLY A 724 -6.80 -10.40 10.10
C GLY A 724 -6.39 -8.98 9.67
N ALA A 725 -6.32 -8.71 8.36
CA ALA A 725 -5.79 -7.48 7.81
C ALA A 725 -6.60 -6.25 8.26
N ARG A 726 -5.89 -5.14 8.47
CA ARG A 726 -6.50 -3.89 8.94
C ARG A 726 -7.37 -3.23 7.87
N HIS A 727 -6.98 -3.29 6.61
CA HIS A 727 -7.72 -2.70 5.50
C HIS A 727 -8.72 -3.69 4.91
N ALA A 728 -9.92 -3.20 4.55
CA ALA A 728 -10.99 -4.06 4.05
C ALA A 728 -10.62 -4.74 2.72
N ALA A 729 -9.95 -4.03 1.80
CA ALA A 729 -9.52 -4.59 0.52
C ALA A 729 -8.59 -5.82 0.69
N ASP A 730 -7.69 -5.78 1.68
CA ASP A 730 -6.82 -6.92 1.98
C ASP A 730 -7.61 -8.11 2.56
N ARG A 731 -8.65 -7.86 3.37
CA ARG A 731 -9.54 -8.92 3.87
C ARG A 731 -10.36 -9.56 2.76
N VAL A 732 -10.86 -8.76 1.81
CA VAL A 732 -11.59 -9.24 0.63
C VAL A 732 -10.68 -10.12 -0.23
N ALA A 733 -9.44 -9.69 -0.49
CA ALA A 733 -8.48 -10.52 -1.23
C ALA A 733 -8.16 -11.85 -0.52
N ALA A 734 -8.11 -11.85 0.82
CA ALA A 734 -7.93 -13.08 1.59
C ALA A 734 -9.18 -13.98 1.57
N LEU A 735 -10.38 -13.39 1.59
CA LEU A 735 -11.65 -14.11 1.42
C LEU A 735 -11.73 -14.78 0.04
N ASP A 736 -11.42 -14.05 -1.03
CA ASP A 736 -11.43 -14.57 -2.40
C ASP A 736 -10.46 -15.75 -2.54
N ALA A 737 -9.25 -15.61 -1.98
CA ALA A 737 -8.27 -16.68 -1.95
C ALA A 737 -8.74 -17.90 -1.14
N LEU A 738 -9.35 -17.69 0.03
CA LEU A 738 -9.92 -18.78 0.84
C LEU A 738 -10.99 -19.53 0.06
N LEU A 739 -11.93 -18.84 -0.58
CA LEU A 739 -13.00 -19.45 -1.35
C LEU A 739 -12.45 -20.22 -2.55
N ALA A 740 -11.50 -19.65 -3.29
CA ALA A 740 -10.87 -20.31 -4.42
C ALA A 740 -10.10 -21.58 -3.99
N LEU A 741 -9.31 -21.52 -2.92
CA LEU A 741 -8.55 -22.67 -2.41
C LEU A 741 -9.49 -23.74 -1.82
N ALA A 742 -10.56 -23.35 -1.13
CA ALA A 742 -11.55 -24.28 -0.60
C ALA A 742 -12.30 -25.00 -1.74
N ALA A 743 -12.69 -24.27 -2.79
CA ALA A 743 -13.33 -24.85 -3.98
C ALA A 743 -12.41 -25.83 -4.74
N GLN A 744 -11.10 -25.61 -4.70
CA GLN A 744 -10.09 -26.53 -5.26
C GLN A 744 -9.82 -27.74 -4.36
N GLY A 745 -10.24 -27.71 -3.08
CA GLY A 745 -9.87 -28.72 -2.09
C GLY A 745 -8.42 -28.58 -1.57
N ASP A 746 -7.78 -27.44 -1.83
CA ASP A 746 -6.36 -27.18 -1.57
C ASP A 746 -6.11 -26.31 -0.32
N PHE A 747 -7.12 -26.11 0.51
CA PHE A 747 -7.05 -25.29 1.73
C PHE A 747 -7.08 -26.13 3.01
N ASP A 748 -6.05 -26.01 3.85
CA ASP A 748 -6.07 -26.61 5.19
C ASP A 748 -6.71 -25.66 6.21
N ALA A 749 -8.04 -25.76 6.30
CA ALA A 749 -8.84 -25.00 7.26
C ALA A 749 -8.38 -25.22 8.71
N THR A 750 -7.93 -26.43 9.06
CA THR A 750 -7.53 -26.78 10.42
C THR A 750 -6.22 -26.09 10.78
N PHE A 751 -5.21 -26.19 9.91
CA PHE A 751 -3.94 -25.51 10.09
C PHE A 751 -4.12 -23.99 10.14
N CYS A 752 -4.87 -23.41 9.18
CA CYS A 752 -5.18 -21.98 9.18
C CYS A 752 -5.86 -21.54 10.50
N GLY A 753 -6.83 -22.32 10.97
CA GLY A 753 -7.54 -22.06 12.23
C GLY A 753 -6.62 -22.06 13.45
N GLN A 754 -5.74 -23.06 13.57
CA GLN A 754 -4.74 -23.11 14.64
C GLN A 754 -3.85 -21.86 14.63
N ARG A 755 -3.41 -21.39 13.45
CA ARG A 755 -2.60 -20.17 13.33
C ARG A 755 -3.39 -18.92 13.69
N VAL A 756 -4.65 -18.80 13.28
CA VAL A 756 -5.53 -17.69 13.72
C VAL A 756 -5.65 -17.67 15.24
N GLY A 757 -5.86 -18.81 15.88
CA GLY A 757 -5.92 -18.94 17.34
C GLY A 757 -4.62 -18.50 18.04
N GLN A 758 -3.47 -18.98 17.55
CA GLN A 758 -2.15 -18.61 18.09
C GLN A 758 -1.83 -17.12 17.93
N LEU A 759 -2.03 -16.56 16.74
CA LEU A 759 -1.80 -15.15 16.46
C LEU A 759 -2.74 -14.23 17.24
N ALA A 760 -3.97 -14.69 17.53
CA ALA A 760 -4.91 -13.99 18.38
C ALA A 760 -4.50 -14.03 19.86
N ALA A 761 -3.97 -15.15 20.34
CA ALA A 761 -3.50 -15.29 21.72
C ALA A 761 -2.36 -14.32 22.03
N THR A 762 -1.46 -14.07 21.07
CA THR A 762 -0.33 -13.15 21.21
C THR A 762 -0.64 -11.72 20.76
N GLN A 763 -1.91 -11.41 20.46
CA GLN A 763 -2.41 -10.10 20.03
C GLN A 763 -1.79 -9.56 18.73
N VAL A 764 -1.10 -10.40 17.95
CA VAL A 764 -0.62 -10.07 16.60
C VAL A 764 -1.82 -9.89 15.65
N LEU A 765 -2.85 -10.72 15.82
CA LEU A 765 -4.08 -10.69 15.04
C LEU A 765 -5.29 -10.32 15.92
N LYS A 766 -6.24 -9.55 15.36
CA LYS A 766 -7.50 -9.19 16.05
C LYS A 766 -8.66 -10.03 15.55
N LEU A 767 -9.23 -10.89 16.39
CA LEU A 767 -10.39 -11.75 16.00
C LEU A 767 -11.57 -10.95 15.46
N SER A 768 -11.84 -9.76 16.02
CA SER A 768 -12.89 -8.86 15.50
C SER A 768 -12.80 -8.54 14.00
N ARG A 769 -11.61 -8.66 13.38
CA ARG A 769 -11.42 -8.45 11.94
C ARG A 769 -11.61 -9.73 11.12
N VAL A 770 -11.39 -10.90 11.73
CA VAL A 770 -11.49 -12.22 11.08
C VAL A 770 -12.93 -12.69 10.98
N VAL A 771 -13.78 -12.32 11.94
CA VAL A 771 -15.18 -12.78 11.98
C VAL A 771 -15.98 -12.34 10.76
N GLU A 772 -15.79 -11.12 10.26
CA GLU A 772 -16.49 -10.59 9.08
C GLU A 772 -16.21 -11.44 7.82
N PRO A 773 -14.95 -11.56 7.33
CA PRO A 773 -14.67 -12.35 6.13
C PRO A 773 -15.01 -13.83 6.30
N LEU A 774 -14.90 -14.42 7.50
CA LEU A 774 -15.33 -15.80 7.71
C LEU A 774 -16.85 -15.97 7.64
N ARG A 775 -17.63 -14.98 8.10
CA ARG A 775 -19.08 -14.99 7.93
C ARG A 775 -19.45 -14.91 6.44
N ASP A 776 -18.78 -14.02 5.70
CA ASP A 776 -18.99 -13.86 4.27
C ASP A 776 -18.62 -15.16 3.51
N ALA A 777 -17.53 -15.83 3.90
CA ALA A 777 -17.16 -17.13 3.34
C ALA A 777 -18.24 -18.20 3.58
N ALA A 778 -18.79 -18.28 4.80
CA ALA A 778 -19.86 -19.23 5.11
C ALA A 778 -21.13 -18.94 4.29
N GLN A 779 -21.47 -17.67 4.09
CA GLN A 779 -22.60 -17.24 3.27
C GLN A 779 -22.37 -17.47 1.77
N ALA A 780 -21.12 -17.41 1.32
CA ALA A 780 -20.71 -17.66 -0.06
C ALA A 780 -20.59 -19.15 -0.41
N GLY A 781 -20.96 -20.06 0.51
CA GLY A 781 -21.00 -21.50 0.24
C GLY A 781 -19.89 -22.31 0.92
N ALA A 782 -19.07 -21.73 1.81
CA ALA A 782 -18.02 -22.46 2.53
C ALA A 782 -18.29 -22.71 4.05
N PRO A 783 -19.50 -23.07 4.50
CA PRO A 783 -19.80 -23.16 5.93
C PRO A 783 -19.03 -24.26 6.66
N LEU A 784 -18.68 -25.38 6.00
CA LEU A 784 -17.91 -26.47 6.61
C LEU A 784 -16.43 -26.12 6.71
N THR A 785 -15.86 -25.50 5.68
CA THR A 785 -14.50 -24.96 5.73
C THR A 785 -14.36 -23.95 6.87
N VAL A 786 -15.31 -23.01 6.99
CA VAL A 786 -15.31 -22.04 8.09
C VAL A 786 -15.48 -22.73 9.44
N TRP A 787 -16.37 -23.72 9.56
CA TRP A 787 -16.55 -24.45 10.81
C TRP A 787 -15.27 -25.18 11.26
N ARG A 788 -14.57 -25.88 10.37
CA ARG A 788 -13.28 -26.55 10.65
C ARG A 788 -12.22 -25.55 11.13
N LEU A 789 -12.12 -24.40 10.47
CA LEU A 789 -11.21 -23.32 10.85
C LEU A 789 -11.52 -22.79 12.25
N LEU A 790 -12.79 -22.49 12.55
CA LEU A 790 -13.21 -21.99 13.85
C LEU A 790 -12.98 -23.01 14.96
N ALA A 791 -13.34 -24.28 14.73
CA ALA A 791 -13.12 -25.36 15.68
C ALA A 791 -11.63 -25.54 16.03
N ALA A 792 -10.73 -25.28 15.07
CA ALA A 792 -9.29 -25.33 15.27
C ALA A 792 -8.70 -24.07 15.94
N ALA A 793 -9.33 -22.90 15.74
CA ALA A 793 -8.90 -21.63 16.36
C ALA A 793 -9.31 -21.50 17.83
N LEU A 794 -10.49 -22.03 18.19
CA LEU A 794 -11.10 -21.86 19.50
C LEU A 794 -10.26 -22.42 20.67
N PRO A 795 -9.66 -23.61 20.61
CA PRO A 795 -8.91 -24.17 21.74
C PRO A 795 -7.78 -23.25 22.21
N VAL A 796 -7.00 -22.72 21.27
CA VAL A 796 -5.89 -21.81 21.58
C VAL A 796 -6.42 -20.47 22.10
N ALA A 797 -7.50 -19.94 21.52
CA ALA A 797 -8.09 -18.67 21.94
C ALA A 797 -8.76 -18.74 23.32
N LEU A 798 -9.36 -19.89 23.69
CA LEU A 798 -9.97 -20.15 24.99
C LEU A 798 -8.93 -20.36 26.09
N ALA A 799 -7.79 -20.98 25.76
CA ALA A 799 -6.67 -21.21 26.68
C ALA A 799 -5.75 -19.99 26.89
N ALA A 800 -5.91 -18.93 26.09
CA ALA A 800 -5.08 -17.74 26.18
C ALA A 800 -5.19 -17.06 27.56
N SER A 801 -4.04 -16.68 28.12
CA SER A 801 -3.96 -16.00 29.44
C SER A 801 -4.73 -14.69 29.48
N THR A 802 -4.81 -14.00 28.35
CA THR A 802 -5.65 -12.82 28.15
C THR A 802 -6.68 -13.12 27.08
N THR A 803 -7.97 -12.98 27.40
CA THR A 803 -9.07 -13.25 26.47
C THR A 803 -8.97 -12.35 25.23
N PRO A 804 -8.83 -12.90 24.01
CA PRO A 804 -8.76 -12.11 22.80
C PRO A 804 -10.07 -11.35 22.54
N ARG A 805 -9.96 -10.08 22.11
CA ARG A 805 -11.14 -9.27 21.74
C ARG A 805 -11.83 -9.84 20.50
N GLY A 806 -13.14 -10.08 20.60
CA GLY A 806 -13.94 -10.68 19.54
C GLY A 806 -14.17 -12.19 19.68
N LEU A 807 -13.63 -12.83 20.73
CA LEU A 807 -13.86 -14.26 20.99
C LEU A 807 -15.36 -14.62 21.11
N PRO A 808 -16.24 -13.80 21.74
CA PRO A 808 -17.67 -14.10 21.73
C PRO A 808 -18.28 -14.11 20.33
N ASP A 809 -17.90 -13.16 19.46
CA ASP A 809 -18.38 -13.12 18.07
C ASP A 809 -17.91 -14.34 17.26
N LEU A 810 -16.70 -14.83 17.56
CA LEU A 810 -16.16 -16.06 16.98
C LEU A 810 -16.96 -17.30 17.41
N LEU A 811 -17.35 -17.39 18.69
CA LEU A 811 -18.21 -18.47 19.22
C LEU A 811 -19.62 -18.43 18.63
N THR A 812 -20.17 -17.23 18.41
CA THR A 812 -21.46 -17.06 17.74
C THR A 812 -21.38 -17.59 16.30
N LEU A 813 -20.38 -17.18 15.52
CA LEU A 813 -20.20 -17.68 14.15
C LEU A 813 -19.96 -19.20 14.13
N ALA A 814 -19.15 -19.71 15.06
CA ALA A 814 -18.93 -21.15 15.22
C ALA A 814 -20.24 -21.92 15.46
N THR A 815 -21.14 -21.35 16.27
CA THR A 815 -22.46 -21.93 16.52
C THR A 815 -23.30 -21.92 15.25
N GLU A 816 -23.32 -20.81 14.51
CA GLU A 816 -24.04 -20.67 13.24
C GLU A 816 -23.57 -21.71 12.21
N THR A 817 -22.25 -21.84 12.02
CA THR A 817 -21.70 -22.78 11.04
C THR A 817 -21.80 -24.24 11.48
N ALA A 818 -21.64 -24.54 12.78
CA ALA A 818 -21.86 -25.89 13.31
C ALA A 818 -23.33 -26.33 13.16
N THR A 819 -24.28 -25.40 13.39
CA THR A 819 -25.72 -25.66 13.19
C THR A 819 -26.03 -25.87 11.72
N THR A 820 -25.50 -25.00 10.84
CA THR A 820 -25.75 -25.04 9.39
C THR A 820 -25.20 -26.31 8.75
N THR A 821 -24.03 -26.77 9.20
CA THR A 821 -23.35 -27.93 8.62
C THR A 821 -23.77 -29.24 9.26
N GLY A 822 -24.34 -29.23 10.46
CA GLY A 822 -24.63 -30.45 11.25
C GLY A 822 -23.39 -31.28 11.61
N VAL A 823 -22.18 -30.84 11.24
CA VAL A 823 -20.93 -31.60 11.47
C VAL A 823 -20.43 -31.37 12.89
N ARG A 824 -20.20 -32.46 13.61
CA ARG A 824 -19.66 -32.42 14.97
C ARG A 824 -18.14 -32.46 14.95
N ILE A 825 -17.53 -31.42 15.52
CA ILE A 825 -16.08 -31.35 15.76
C ILE A 825 -15.89 -31.07 17.24
N GLU A 826 -15.04 -31.86 17.90
CA GLU A 826 -14.69 -31.63 19.30
C GLU A 826 -13.88 -30.33 19.44
N VAL A 827 -14.25 -29.49 20.41
CA VAL A 827 -13.53 -28.24 20.71
C VAL A 827 -12.97 -28.31 22.13
N PRO A 828 -11.68 -28.68 22.30
CA PRO A 828 -11.03 -28.69 23.61
C PRO A 828 -11.15 -27.36 24.35
N GLY A 829 -11.38 -27.43 25.67
CA GLY A 829 -11.55 -26.25 26.54
C GLY A 829 -12.94 -25.60 26.52
N LEU A 830 -13.80 -25.91 25.53
CA LEU A 830 -15.15 -25.32 25.43
C LEU A 830 -16.05 -25.68 26.62
N ALA A 831 -16.04 -26.95 27.03
CA ALA A 831 -16.86 -27.44 28.14
C ALA A 831 -16.52 -26.77 29.47
N GLU A 832 -15.23 -26.49 29.71
CA GLU A 832 -14.76 -25.80 30.91
C GLU A 832 -15.31 -24.37 30.94
N VAL A 833 -15.18 -23.60 29.85
CA VAL A 833 -15.68 -22.23 29.78
C VAL A 833 -17.22 -22.19 29.86
N ALA A 834 -17.91 -23.14 29.23
CA ALA A 834 -19.36 -23.27 29.34
C ALA A 834 -19.82 -23.58 30.78
N GLY A 835 -19.01 -24.32 31.55
CA GLY A 835 -19.26 -24.67 32.95
C GLY A 835 -18.96 -23.55 33.96
N ARG A 836 -18.27 -22.47 33.56
CA ARG A 836 -17.99 -21.33 34.45
C ARG A 836 -19.28 -20.65 34.90
N GLY A 837 -19.31 -20.17 36.14
CA GLY A 837 -20.41 -19.34 36.66
C GLY A 837 -20.49 -17.97 35.98
N GLY A 838 -21.66 -17.33 36.03
CA GLY A 838 -21.87 -15.97 35.51
C GLY A 838 -22.61 -15.91 34.16
N SER A 839 -22.90 -14.66 33.75
CA SER A 839 -23.70 -14.28 32.57
C SER A 839 -22.91 -13.45 31.55
N SER A 840 -21.58 -13.55 31.57
CA SER A 840 -20.76 -12.85 30.57
C SER A 840 -21.10 -13.36 29.17
N ARG A 841 -20.98 -12.49 28.16
CA ARG A 841 -21.25 -12.85 26.75
C ARG A 841 -20.40 -14.05 26.32
N LEU A 842 -19.14 -14.11 26.75
CA LEU A 842 -18.24 -15.22 26.48
C LEU A 842 -18.81 -16.56 26.97
N VAL A 843 -19.24 -16.63 28.24
CA VAL A 843 -19.78 -17.85 28.84
C VAL A 843 -21.12 -18.23 28.20
N THR A 844 -21.94 -17.24 27.87
CA THR A 844 -23.25 -17.44 27.23
C THR A 844 -23.10 -18.06 25.83
N GLU A 845 -22.22 -17.50 24.99
CA GLU A 845 -21.95 -18.05 23.65
C GLU A 845 -21.23 -19.40 23.72
N ALA A 846 -20.33 -19.61 24.69
CA ALA A 846 -19.68 -20.91 24.90
C ALA A 846 -20.70 -22.01 25.26
N ARG A 847 -21.67 -21.72 26.14
CA ARG A 847 -22.78 -22.65 26.45
C ARG A 847 -23.67 -22.91 25.24
N ARG A 848 -23.88 -21.91 24.38
CA ARG A 848 -24.68 -22.06 23.15
C ARG A 848 -24.00 -23.03 22.18
N LEU A 849 -22.72 -22.84 21.91
CA LEU A 849 -21.95 -23.77 21.08
C LEU A 849 -21.89 -25.17 21.69
N HIS A 850 -21.58 -25.28 22.99
CA HIS A 850 -21.51 -26.57 23.70
C HIS A 850 -22.81 -27.36 23.64
N ARG A 851 -23.97 -26.69 23.75
CA ARG A 851 -25.28 -27.33 23.55
C ARG A 851 -25.47 -27.78 22.11
N THR A 852 -25.14 -26.93 21.14
CA THR A 852 -25.27 -27.24 19.70
C THR A 852 -24.52 -28.52 19.34
N LEU A 853 -23.28 -28.68 19.84
CA LEU A 853 -22.47 -29.86 19.59
C LEU A 853 -23.02 -31.14 20.26
N ARG A 854 -23.81 -31.01 21.33
CA ARG A 854 -24.41 -32.13 22.08
C ARG A 854 -25.83 -32.52 21.62
N VAL A 855 -26.58 -31.62 20.99
CA VAL A 855 -28.02 -31.80 20.71
C VAL A 855 -28.34 -32.31 19.28
N GLY A 856 -27.34 -32.39 18.39
CA GLY A 856 -27.47 -32.97 17.03
C GLY A 856 -27.84 -34.45 16.90
#